data_AF-A0AAU4EFK9-F1
#
_entry.id   AF-A0AAU4EFK9-F1
#
_cell.length_a   1.000
_cell.length_b   1.000
_cell.length_c   1.000
_cell.angle_alpha   90.00
_cell.angle_beta   90.00
_cell.angle_gamma   90.00
#
_symmetry.space_group_name_H-M   'P 1'
#
loop_
_entity.id
_entity.type
_entity.pdbx_description
1 polymer ?
#
loop_
_entity_poly.entity_id
_entity_poly.type
_entity_poly.pdbx_seq_one_letter_code
_entity_poly.pdbx_strand_id
1 'polypeptide(L)'
;MTRRLSADDLYALEFPEQPALSPDGTRIVYVVRTADRDADRDTRSLWQVATSGGPARRLTRGTADLAPVWSPDGTRIAFLRAADGPAQLWLLPADGGEPEQVTTLPLGAGSPVWRPDGAEIAFSAPVDLAADEGDDDAARGRRAGAPVVADRLDFKADGAGLLRTLRKHVHVLDVASGEVRQVTAGDWHAGDPAWSPDGALLAFPAGPEADADLTFRSGAYTIEAGNRLAEPSPVGSGDGMCGTVTWTADGTALLVVGRRDTAPGHLGLLRIPVDGGETVDLAAPLDRNVMPGGPGYPGAVPVLSGDGATVLFCVRDRGYTHLYAVGVDGGEPRLVAGGAGNTLSNLSVAGETAAVVFTTPASYGEIATVAVAGGEPDVLTTHGNEVEVELFTHEEREFTVSDGTVVHGWLLRDPERTGPLPLLLDIHGGPHNAWSGTADAVHAYHQELAARGWAVLLLNPRGSDGYGEAFYTAAVGAWGVADAKDFLEPLDALVAEGIADAQRLAVSGYSYGGFMTCYLTSHDDRFAAAVAGGVVSDAVSMAGTSDSGHYLGVAELGGASSVDQAHFGESSPLARVGQVRTPTLVVHGADDDRCPVGQAEQWFTALREQGVPTRLVLYPGASHLFILEGKPSHRTDFNRRVVDWVEQYAGSPGRVPLDGAHWQRRLTALARKYRVPGAALGILRLDGDEQVFAHTGVLNKATGVAVTDESVFQIGSITKVWTATVAMQLVDEGLLDLDAPIADVLPELRLADPDVTKQVTLRHLLTHTSGIDGDVFTDTGRGDDCVEKYVAVLDQAAQTHPLGATLSYCNSGFILAGRVIEKLTGKTWDAALRERLFTPLGLTHTGTLPEEALLFGAAMGHVAAGDDEPQPAPVWGLPRSAGPAGLITATPADVLAFARLHLRGGLGPDGARVLSESAATAMTQWQADMPDKHTLGDSWGLGWIRFDWDGHRVYGHDGNTIGQSAFLRILPDQGLAVTLLANGGGTHDLYEELYREIFAELAGVAMPQPLSPAATPPEVDVSEFLGTYERESVRTEILSGDSGLRIRQTVTGPLAELVPEPTTEDDLIPISATQFALRPKGTRSWQSVTFYQLPTGERYLHSGVRATPKVS
;
A
#
# COMPACT_ATOMS: atom_id res chain seq x y z
N MET A 1 1.90 19.34 -7.06
CA MET A 1 2.45 19.36 -5.68
C MET A 1 2.98 17.97 -5.51
N THR A 2 4.30 17.83 -5.34
CA THR A 2 4.93 16.51 -5.19
C THR A 2 4.43 15.84 -3.92
N ARG A 3 4.06 14.57 -4.01
CA ARG A 3 3.63 13.74 -2.88
C ARG A 3 4.77 12.78 -2.49
N ARG A 4 4.66 12.09 -1.36
CA ARG A 4 5.64 11.06 -0.96
C ARG A 4 5.39 9.74 -1.71
N LEU A 5 6.44 8.93 -1.84
CA LEU A 5 6.38 7.59 -2.43
C LEU A 5 5.56 6.64 -1.56
N SER A 6 4.80 5.76 -2.20
CA SER A 6 4.07 4.64 -1.59
C SER A 6 4.26 3.38 -2.42
N ALA A 7 4.00 2.21 -1.83
CA ALA A 7 4.11 0.92 -2.54
C ALA A 7 3.25 0.83 -3.84
N ASP A 8 2.16 1.62 -3.97
CA ASP A 8 1.34 1.67 -5.19
C ASP A 8 2.04 2.37 -6.37
N ASP A 9 3.07 3.16 -6.11
CA ASP A 9 3.79 3.91 -7.15
C ASP A 9 4.63 3.02 -8.05
N LEU A 10 4.94 1.80 -7.60
CA LEU A 10 5.60 0.78 -8.41
C LEU A 10 4.88 0.51 -9.74
N TYR A 11 3.56 0.70 -9.79
CA TYR A 11 2.77 0.55 -11.02
C TYR A 11 2.91 1.72 -12.00
N ALA A 12 3.40 2.87 -11.54
CA ALA A 12 3.56 4.07 -12.35
C ALA A 12 5.02 4.30 -12.80
N LEU A 13 5.98 3.56 -12.25
CA LEU A 13 7.40 3.68 -12.61
C LEU A 13 7.71 3.02 -13.95
N GLU A 14 8.56 3.68 -14.73
CA GLU A 14 9.15 3.16 -15.95
C GLU A 14 10.66 2.94 -15.73
N PHE A 15 11.16 1.74 -16.02
CA PHE A 15 12.56 1.38 -15.84
C PHE A 15 13.22 1.15 -17.20
N PRO A 16 14.07 2.08 -17.68
CA PRO A 16 14.88 1.83 -18.86
C PRO A 16 16.01 0.84 -18.55
N GLU A 17 16.22 -0.13 -19.43
CA GLU A 17 17.21 -1.20 -19.28
C GLU A 17 17.83 -1.59 -20.64
N GLN A 18 18.99 -2.27 -20.60
CA GLN A 18 19.61 -2.91 -21.78
C GLN A 18 19.81 -2.00 -23.02
N PRO A 19 20.47 -0.83 -22.90
CA PRO A 19 20.81 0.01 -24.05
C PRO A 19 21.77 -0.68 -25.02
N ALA A 20 21.53 -0.52 -26.31
CA ALA A 20 22.39 -0.93 -27.41
C ALA A 20 22.57 0.20 -28.42
N LEU A 21 23.81 0.63 -28.61
CA LEU A 21 24.20 1.63 -29.60
C LEU A 21 24.19 1.06 -31.02
N SER A 22 23.71 1.85 -31.98
CA SER A 22 23.86 1.53 -33.40
C SER A 22 25.34 1.52 -33.80
N PRO A 23 25.74 0.75 -34.83
CA PRO A 23 27.14 0.68 -35.27
C PRO A 23 27.74 2.03 -35.66
N ASP A 24 26.91 2.96 -36.14
CA ASP A 24 27.30 4.34 -36.48
C ASP A 24 27.35 5.30 -35.27
N GLY A 25 26.95 4.86 -34.07
CA GLY A 25 26.95 5.63 -32.84
C GLY A 25 25.87 6.73 -32.77
N THR A 26 24.88 6.74 -33.66
CA THR A 26 23.89 7.83 -33.75
C THR A 26 22.56 7.55 -33.04
N ARG A 27 22.25 6.27 -32.79
CA ARG A 27 20.97 5.82 -32.21
C ARG A 27 21.23 4.83 -31.07
N ILE A 28 20.38 4.87 -30.05
CA ILE A 28 20.32 3.88 -28.98
C ILE A 28 18.96 3.22 -29.03
N VAL A 29 18.92 1.89 -29.13
CA VAL A 29 17.73 1.10 -28.81
C VAL A 29 17.85 0.59 -27.38
N TYR A 30 16.75 0.54 -26.64
CA TYR A 30 16.75 0.08 -25.26
C TYR A 30 15.37 -0.48 -24.90
N VAL A 31 15.27 -1.13 -23.75
CA VAL A 31 14.03 -1.70 -23.23
C VAL A 31 13.45 -0.76 -22.18
N VAL A 32 12.13 -0.59 -22.16
CA VAL A 32 11.42 0.05 -21.04
C VAL A 32 10.51 -0.99 -20.39
N ARG A 33 10.73 -1.22 -19.10
CA ARG A 33 9.92 -2.08 -18.23
C ARG A 33 8.91 -1.25 -17.45
N THR A 34 7.65 -1.69 -17.44
CA THR A 34 6.54 -1.12 -16.65
C THR A 34 5.74 -2.24 -16.00
N ALA A 35 4.92 -1.93 -15.00
CA ALA A 35 4.06 -2.92 -14.35
C ALA A 35 2.57 -2.75 -14.76
N ASP A 36 1.97 -3.80 -15.32
CA ASP A 36 0.55 -3.84 -15.64
C ASP A 36 -0.25 -4.36 -14.44
N ARG A 37 -1.11 -3.51 -13.89
CA ARG A 37 -1.92 -3.80 -12.70
C ARG A 37 -3.00 -4.85 -12.96
N ASP A 38 -3.64 -4.81 -14.12
CA ASP A 38 -4.78 -5.68 -14.42
C ASP A 38 -4.30 -7.08 -14.83
N ALA A 39 -3.19 -7.16 -15.55
CA ALA A 39 -2.58 -8.41 -15.97
C ALA A 39 -1.63 -9.02 -14.91
N ASP A 40 -1.32 -8.26 -13.85
CA ASP A 40 -0.39 -8.63 -12.76
C ASP A 40 0.96 -9.16 -13.27
N ARG A 41 1.58 -8.42 -14.19
CA ARG A 41 2.87 -8.76 -14.80
C ARG A 41 3.64 -7.53 -15.23
N ASP A 42 4.96 -7.66 -15.29
CA ASP A 42 5.80 -6.66 -15.96
C ASP A 42 5.58 -6.72 -17.48
N THR A 43 5.55 -5.56 -18.12
CA THR A 43 5.57 -5.42 -19.57
C THR A 43 6.84 -4.75 -20.02
N ARG A 44 7.41 -5.23 -21.13
CA ARG A 44 8.65 -4.72 -21.72
C ARG A 44 8.50 -4.46 -23.20
N SER A 45 8.97 -3.30 -23.64
CA SER A 45 8.91 -2.87 -25.04
C SER A 45 10.19 -2.15 -25.44
N LEU A 46 10.51 -2.20 -26.74
CA LEU A 46 11.69 -1.53 -27.28
C LEU A 46 11.40 -0.06 -27.56
N TRP A 47 12.35 0.79 -27.20
CA TRP A 47 12.36 2.23 -27.43
C TRP A 47 13.66 2.65 -28.10
N GLN A 48 13.64 3.83 -28.71
CA GLN A 48 14.80 4.40 -29.38
C GLN A 48 14.95 5.88 -29.05
N VAL A 49 16.19 6.31 -28.84
CA VAL A 49 16.57 7.73 -28.70
C VAL A 49 17.83 8.01 -29.53
N ALA A 50 17.99 9.25 -30.01
CA ALA A 50 19.21 9.66 -30.70
C ALA A 50 20.31 10.03 -29.69
N THR A 51 21.58 9.74 -30.00
CA THR A 51 22.71 10.12 -29.14
C THR A 51 22.92 11.63 -29.05
N SER A 52 22.39 12.40 -30.00
CA SER A 52 22.33 13.86 -29.95
C SER A 52 21.23 14.41 -29.03
N GLY A 53 20.46 13.53 -28.36
CA GLY A 53 19.24 13.88 -27.64
C GLY A 53 18.01 14.07 -28.54
N GLY A 54 16.86 14.26 -27.91
CA GLY A 54 15.55 14.38 -28.56
C GLY A 54 14.49 13.47 -27.94
N PRO A 55 13.24 13.49 -28.42
CA PRO A 55 12.19 12.66 -27.86
C PRO A 55 12.44 11.18 -28.14
N ALA A 56 12.34 10.36 -27.09
CA ALA A 56 12.36 8.91 -27.23
C ALA A 56 11.11 8.41 -27.98
N ARG A 57 11.27 7.38 -28.81
CA ARG A 57 10.19 6.77 -29.61
C ARG A 57 10.06 5.29 -29.29
N ARG A 58 8.86 4.86 -28.90
CA ARG A 58 8.51 3.44 -28.80
C ARG A 58 8.55 2.77 -30.17
N LEU A 59 9.30 1.68 -30.29
CA LEU A 59 9.44 0.89 -31.52
C LEU A 59 8.48 -0.29 -31.58
N THR A 60 8.23 -0.95 -30.45
CA THR A 60 7.38 -2.16 -30.43
C THR A 60 6.19 -2.03 -29.49
N ARG A 61 5.09 -2.69 -29.84
CA ARG A 61 3.88 -2.82 -29.00
C ARG A 61 3.77 -4.17 -28.30
N GLY A 62 4.78 -5.03 -28.43
CA GLY A 62 4.91 -6.25 -27.64
C GLY A 62 5.05 -5.94 -26.15
N THR A 63 4.74 -6.93 -25.32
CA THR A 63 4.74 -6.80 -23.85
C THR A 63 5.87 -7.57 -23.17
N ALA A 64 6.76 -8.23 -23.92
CA ALA A 64 7.84 -9.05 -23.37
C ALA A 64 9.09 -9.00 -24.25
N ASP A 65 9.45 -7.82 -24.73
CA ASP A 65 10.58 -7.61 -25.66
C ASP A 65 11.87 -7.27 -24.89
N LEU A 66 12.94 -8.03 -25.13
CA LEU A 66 14.19 -8.00 -24.34
C LEU A 66 15.43 -8.12 -25.25
N ALA A 67 16.61 -7.86 -24.68
CA ALA A 67 17.94 -8.12 -25.25
C ALA A 67 18.13 -7.61 -26.69
N PRO A 68 17.86 -6.31 -26.97
CA PRO A 68 18.02 -5.77 -28.31
C PRO A 68 19.50 -5.65 -28.68
N VAL A 69 19.86 -6.06 -29.89
CA VAL A 69 21.20 -5.91 -30.47
C VAL A 69 21.10 -5.51 -31.94
N TRP A 70 21.93 -4.55 -32.36
CA TRP A 70 21.98 -4.09 -33.75
C TRP A 70 22.69 -5.09 -34.64
N SER A 71 22.20 -5.24 -35.89
CA SER A 71 22.98 -5.89 -36.94
C SER A 71 24.25 -5.08 -37.24
N PRO A 72 25.36 -5.70 -37.66
CA PRO A 72 26.61 -4.99 -37.93
C PRO A 72 26.51 -3.87 -38.97
N ASP A 73 25.58 -4.00 -39.92
CA ASP A 73 25.28 -3.00 -40.95
C ASP A 73 24.32 -1.89 -40.48
N GLY A 74 23.78 -1.98 -39.26
CA GLY A 74 22.86 -1.00 -38.67
C GLY A 74 21.46 -0.99 -39.28
N THR A 75 21.10 -1.97 -40.12
CA THR A 75 19.81 -2.00 -40.85
C THR A 75 18.70 -2.72 -40.09
N ARG A 76 19.05 -3.58 -39.12
CA ARG A 76 18.11 -4.42 -38.36
C ARG A 76 18.48 -4.46 -36.88
N ILE A 77 17.49 -4.79 -36.05
CA ILE A 77 17.61 -5.01 -34.62
C ILE A 77 17.13 -6.44 -34.34
N ALA A 78 17.98 -7.29 -33.80
CA ALA A 78 17.58 -8.59 -33.27
C ALA A 78 17.20 -8.44 -31.80
N PHE A 79 16.17 -9.14 -31.35
CA PHE A 79 15.72 -9.11 -29.96
C PHE A 79 14.96 -10.38 -29.58
N LEU A 80 14.74 -10.59 -28.28
CA LEU A 80 13.91 -11.68 -27.75
C LEU A 80 12.48 -11.22 -27.49
N ARG A 81 11.51 -12.08 -27.79
CA ARG A 81 10.11 -11.88 -27.39
C ARG A 81 9.46 -13.19 -26.97
N ALA A 82 8.82 -13.17 -25.79
CA ALA A 82 7.92 -14.22 -25.34
C ALA A 82 6.46 -13.85 -25.66
N ALA A 83 5.91 -14.41 -26.75
CA ALA A 83 4.52 -14.19 -27.17
C ALA A 83 3.72 -15.49 -27.00
N ASP A 84 2.86 -15.56 -25.96
CA ASP A 84 2.01 -16.71 -25.58
C ASP A 84 2.74 -18.07 -25.46
N GLY A 85 4.06 -18.05 -25.29
CA GLY A 85 4.94 -19.22 -25.26
C GLY A 85 6.40 -18.86 -24.91
N PRO A 86 7.36 -19.80 -25.05
CA PRO A 86 8.76 -19.54 -24.73
C PRO A 86 9.38 -18.48 -25.65
N ALA A 87 10.35 -17.73 -25.15
CA ALA A 87 10.97 -16.62 -25.87
C ALA A 87 11.58 -17.06 -27.22
N GLN A 88 11.38 -16.28 -28.28
CA GLN A 88 11.95 -16.52 -29.60
C GLN A 88 12.76 -15.31 -30.06
N LEU A 89 13.63 -15.51 -31.06
CA LEU A 89 14.33 -14.42 -31.73
C LEU A 89 13.44 -13.77 -32.79
N TRP A 90 13.51 -12.45 -32.83
CA TRP A 90 12.80 -11.60 -33.78
C TRP A 90 13.75 -10.59 -34.40
N LEU A 91 13.47 -10.20 -35.65
CA LEU A 91 14.17 -9.13 -36.35
C LEU A 91 13.22 -7.96 -36.61
N LEU A 92 13.67 -6.75 -36.29
CA LEU A 92 12.95 -5.50 -36.54
C LEU A 92 13.80 -4.61 -37.49
N PRO A 93 13.21 -4.01 -38.54
CA PRO A 93 13.91 -3.00 -39.34
C PRO A 93 14.29 -1.78 -38.50
N ALA A 94 15.53 -1.29 -38.67
CA ALA A 94 16.10 -0.18 -37.88
C ALA A 94 15.27 1.11 -37.90
N ASP A 95 14.60 1.42 -39.00
CA ASP A 95 13.80 2.64 -39.16
C ASP A 95 12.35 2.48 -38.64
N GLY A 96 12.01 1.28 -38.15
CA GLY A 96 10.68 0.89 -37.70
C GLY A 96 9.90 0.11 -38.76
N GLY A 97 8.94 -0.69 -38.29
CA GLY A 97 8.17 -1.64 -39.08
C GLY A 97 7.61 -2.74 -38.16
N GLU A 98 7.03 -3.78 -38.74
CA GLU A 98 6.60 -4.95 -37.97
C GLU A 98 7.78 -5.91 -37.75
N PRO A 99 8.01 -6.41 -36.52
CA PRO A 99 8.98 -7.45 -36.25
C PRO A 99 8.64 -8.78 -36.94
N GLU A 100 9.65 -9.49 -37.43
CA GLU A 100 9.55 -10.84 -37.99
C GLU A 100 10.15 -11.86 -37.03
N GLN A 101 9.41 -12.93 -36.72
CA GLN A 101 9.91 -14.04 -35.90
C GLN A 101 10.81 -14.93 -36.74
N VAL A 102 12.03 -15.20 -36.27
CA VAL A 102 13.03 -15.97 -37.03
C VAL A 102 13.40 -17.31 -36.39
N THR A 103 12.88 -17.62 -35.20
CA THR A 103 13.03 -18.94 -34.57
C THR A 103 11.70 -19.49 -34.07
N THR A 104 11.60 -20.83 -34.01
CA THR A 104 10.44 -21.55 -33.47
C THR A 104 10.91 -22.73 -32.60
N LEU A 105 11.87 -22.49 -31.70
CA LEU A 105 12.44 -23.53 -30.86
C LEU A 105 11.44 -23.97 -29.78
N PRO A 106 11.22 -25.28 -29.56
CA PRO A 106 10.20 -25.77 -28.62
C PRO A 106 10.34 -25.25 -27.18
N LEU A 107 11.57 -24.99 -26.74
CA LEU A 107 11.89 -24.50 -25.40
C LEU A 107 12.37 -23.04 -25.38
N GLY A 108 12.31 -22.37 -26.53
CA GLY A 108 12.75 -20.98 -26.70
C GLY A 108 14.21 -20.80 -27.11
N ALA A 109 14.57 -19.56 -27.42
CA ALA A 109 15.90 -19.07 -27.76
C ALA A 109 16.40 -18.12 -26.67
N GLY A 110 17.73 -17.97 -26.56
CA GLY A 110 18.37 -17.00 -25.66
C GLY A 110 18.89 -15.76 -26.39
N SER A 111 19.59 -14.89 -25.66
CA SER A 111 20.00 -13.58 -26.14
C SER A 111 20.83 -13.65 -27.43
N PRO A 112 20.50 -12.86 -28.45
CA PRO A 112 21.17 -12.89 -29.76
C PRO A 112 22.56 -12.24 -29.73
N VAL A 113 23.51 -12.84 -30.44
CA VAL A 113 24.84 -12.29 -30.73
C VAL A 113 25.13 -12.41 -32.21
N TRP A 114 25.22 -11.28 -32.92
CA TRP A 114 25.49 -11.26 -34.35
C TRP A 114 26.91 -11.73 -34.68
N ARG A 115 27.03 -12.53 -35.74
CA ARG A 115 28.31 -12.75 -36.42
C ARG A 115 28.77 -11.41 -37.02
N PRO A 116 30.09 -11.10 -37.03
CA PRO A 116 30.57 -9.79 -37.51
C PRO A 116 30.16 -9.42 -38.94
N ASP A 117 29.88 -10.40 -39.81
CA ASP A 117 29.41 -10.19 -41.19
C ASP A 117 27.89 -10.00 -41.32
N GLY A 118 27.13 -10.21 -40.24
CA GLY A 118 25.67 -10.10 -40.21
C GLY A 118 24.92 -11.26 -40.85
N ALA A 119 25.58 -12.37 -41.22
CA ALA A 119 24.95 -13.51 -41.87
C ALA A 119 24.28 -14.48 -40.88
N GLU A 120 24.83 -14.59 -39.68
CA GLU A 120 24.39 -15.55 -38.65
C GLU A 120 24.20 -14.88 -37.28
N ILE A 121 23.39 -15.50 -36.43
CA ILE A 121 23.17 -15.09 -35.03
C ILE A 121 23.43 -16.30 -34.12
N ALA A 122 24.34 -16.17 -33.16
CA ALA A 122 24.56 -17.17 -32.12
C ALA A 122 23.76 -16.83 -30.85
N PHE A 123 23.34 -17.86 -30.13
CA PHE A 123 22.64 -17.74 -28.85
C PHE A 123 22.70 -19.07 -28.10
N SER A 124 22.43 -19.04 -26.80
CA SER A 124 22.31 -20.27 -26.00
C SER A 124 20.85 -20.55 -25.65
N ALA A 125 20.40 -21.80 -25.78
CA ALA A 125 19.01 -22.20 -25.60
C ALA A 125 18.87 -23.51 -24.81
N PRO A 126 17.75 -23.74 -24.10
CA PRO A 126 17.48 -25.00 -23.43
C PRO A 126 17.25 -26.15 -24.43
N VAL A 127 17.82 -27.31 -24.14
CA VAL A 127 17.69 -28.57 -24.89
C VAL A 127 17.30 -29.66 -23.90
N ASP A 128 16.27 -30.44 -24.22
CA ASP A 128 15.91 -31.64 -23.47
C ASP A 128 16.69 -32.84 -24.02
N LEU A 129 17.65 -33.36 -23.24
CA LEU A 129 18.50 -34.48 -23.64
C LEU A 129 17.72 -35.79 -23.85
N ALA A 130 16.49 -35.87 -23.33
CA ALA A 130 15.60 -37.03 -23.50
C ALA A 130 14.53 -36.83 -24.59
N ALA A 131 14.60 -35.74 -25.36
CA ALA A 131 13.68 -35.51 -26.47
C ALA A 131 14.07 -36.32 -27.72
N ASP A 132 13.07 -36.94 -28.35
CA ASP A 132 13.20 -37.63 -29.64
C ASP A 132 12.85 -36.68 -30.79
N GLU A 133 13.39 -36.93 -31.98
CA GLU A 133 13.07 -36.17 -33.19
C GLU A 133 11.58 -36.30 -33.52
N GLY A 134 10.89 -35.15 -33.64
CA GLY A 134 9.45 -35.09 -33.91
C GLY A 134 8.54 -35.09 -32.68
N ASP A 135 9.10 -34.94 -31.47
CA ASP A 135 8.33 -34.82 -30.24
C ASP A 135 7.31 -33.67 -30.26
N ASP A 136 6.05 -34.02 -29.96
CA ASP A 136 4.94 -33.09 -29.82
C ASP A 136 4.84 -32.50 -28.40
N ASP A 137 3.94 -31.52 -28.22
CA ASP A 137 3.68 -30.91 -26.91
C ASP A 137 3.20 -31.92 -25.87
N ALA A 138 2.52 -32.99 -26.30
CA ALA A 138 2.04 -34.03 -25.40
C ALA A 138 3.19 -34.89 -24.86
N ALA A 139 4.19 -35.21 -25.68
CA ALA A 139 5.41 -35.90 -25.27
C ALA A 139 6.20 -35.06 -24.27
N ARG A 140 6.38 -33.76 -24.56
CA ARG A 140 6.98 -32.80 -23.63
C ARG A 140 6.22 -32.74 -22.31
N GLY A 141 4.89 -32.61 -22.36
CA GLY A 141 4.04 -32.57 -21.16
C GLY A 141 4.13 -33.85 -20.31
N ARG A 142 4.20 -35.04 -20.94
CA ARG A 142 4.42 -36.31 -20.23
C ARG A 142 5.77 -36.33 -19.53
N ARG A 143 6.84 -35.86 -20.17
CA ARG A 143 8.19 -35.79 -19.55
C ARG A 143 8.25 -34.76 -18.42
N ALA A 144 7.60 -33.61 -18.58
CA ALA A 144 7.51 -32.60 -17.52
C ALA A 144 6.87 -33.17 -16.23
N GLY A 145 5.90 -34.08 -16.36
CA GLY A 145 5.26 -34.78 -15.24
C GLY A 145 5.97 -36.06 -14.76
N ALA A 146 7.07 -36.47 -15.39
CA ALA A 146 7.78 -37.70 -15.03
C ALA A 146 8.61 -37.52 -13.74
N PRO A 147 8.93 -38.63 -13.02
CA PRO A 147 9.87 -38.59 -11.91
C PRO A 147 11.20 -37.98 -12.31
N VAL A 148 11.78 -37.17 -11.42
CA VAL A 148 13.13 -36.62 -11.62
C VAL A 148 14.16 -37.69 -11.27
N VAL A 149 15.03 -37.98 -12.23
CA VAL A 149 16.23 -38.82 -12.04
C VAL A 149 17.42 -37.88 -12.18
N ALA A 150 18.28 -37.83 -11.16
CA ALA A 150 19.41 -36.93 -11.11
C ALA A 150 20.64 -37.67 -10.57
N ASP A 151 21.74 -37.59 -11.31
CA ASP A 151 23.06 -38.11 -10.93
C ASP A 151 24.05 -36.98 -10.58
N ARG A 152 23.61 -35.72 -10.68
CA ARG A 152 24.36 -34.47 -10.42
C ARG A 152 23.59 -33.56 -9.46
N LEU A 153 24.30 -32.63 -8.80
CA LEU A 153 23.71 -31.68 -7.85
C LEU A 153 22.95 -30.51 -8.52
N ASP A 154 23.22 -30.23 -9.78
CA ASP A 154 22.57 -29.19 -10.60
C ASP A 154 21.19 -29.62 -11.16
N PHE A 155 20.46 -30.47 -10.43
CA PHE A 155 19.16 -30.99 -10.87
C PHE A 155 18.01 -29.98 -10.76
N LYS A 156 18.26 -28.82 -10.17
CA LYS A 156 17.31 -27.72 -10.00
C LYS A 156 18.02 -26.37 -10.00
N ALA A 157 17.28 -25.31 -10.33
CA ALA A 157 17.77 -23.93 -10.26
C ALA A 157 16.61 -22.99 -9.92
N ASP A 158 16.86 -22.01 -9.05
CA ASP A 158 15.85 -21.02 -8.67
C ASP A 158 15.24 -20.30 -9.89
N GLY A 159 13.91 -20.13 -9.88
CA GLY A 159 13.15 -19.57 -10.99
C GLY A 159 12.91 -20.50 -12.19
N ALA A 160 13.73 -21.54 -12.37
CA ALA A 160 13.53 -22.58 -13.39
C ALA A 160 12.92 -23.88 -12.82
N GLY A 161 13.06 -24.11 -11.51
CA GLY A 161 12.62 -25.30 -10.80
C GLY A 161 13.48 -26.52 -11.13
N LEU A 162 12.86 -27.69 -11.16
CA LEU A 162 13.52 -28.98 -11.43
C LEU A 162 13.95 -29.07 -12.91
N LEU A 163 15.26 -29.07 -13.19
CA LEU A 163 15.82 -29.06 -14.54
C LEU A 163 15.68 -30.41 -15.25
N ARG A 164 15.69 -31.53 -14.52
CA ARG A 164 15.64 -32.89 -15.10
C ARG A 164 16.78 -33.07 -16.14
N THR A 165 16.41 -33.32 -17.39
CA THR A 165 17.28 -33.52 -18.56
C THR A 165 17.52 -32.24 -19.37
N LEU A 166 17.04 -31.08 -18.89
CA LEU A 166 17.24 -29.80 -19.58
C LEU A 166 18.66 -29.30 -19.38
N ARG A 167 19.37 -29.02 -20.48
CA ARG A 167 20.69 -28.38 -20.50
C ARG A 167 20.68 -27.17 -21.43
N LYS A 168 21.51 -26.16 -21.13
CA LYS A 168 21.65 -24.97 -21.99
C LYS A 168 22.80 -25.21 -22.97
N HIS A 169 22.56 -25.06 -24.27
CA HIS A 169 23.57 -25.26 -25.31
C HIS A 169 23.57 -24.17 -26.37
N VAL A 170 24.71 -24.03 -27.05
CA VAL A 170 24.94 -23.01 -28.08
C VAL A 170 24.29 -23.43 -29.39
N HIS A 171 23.58 -22.49 -30.00
CA HIS A 171 22.92 -22.61 -31.29
C HIS A 171 23.34 -21.45 -32.19
N VAL A 172 23.21 -21.65 -33.50
CA VAL A 172 23.38 -20.59 -34.49
C VAL A 172 22.23 -20.64 -35.48
N LEU A 173 21.69 -19.45 -35.77
CA LEU A 173 20.67 -19.18 -36.78
C LEU A 173 21.34 -18.60 -38.03
N ASP A 174 21.09 -19.20 -39.19
CA ASP A 174 21.36 -18.57 -40.48
C ASP A 174 20.21 -17.62 -40.84
N VAL A 175 20.51 -16.34 -41.00
CA VAL A 175 19.49 -15.28 -41.11
C VAL A 175 18.75 -15.32 -42.45
N ALA A 176 19.38 -15.82 -43.51
CA ALA A 176 18.78 -15.84 -44.85
C ALA A 176 17.82 -17.02 -45.03
N SER A 177 18.17 -18.19 -44.49
CA SER A 177 17.38 -19.42 -44.60
C SER A 177 16.42 -19.65 -43.43
N GLY A 178 16.69 -19.06 -42.26
CA GLY A 178 15.96 -19.33 -41.03
C GLY A 178 16.36 -20.67 -40.37
N GLU A 179 17.39 -21.34 -40.85
CA GLU A 179 17.84 -22.62 -40.29
C GLU A 179 18.57 -22.40 -38.95
N VAL A 180 18.11 -23.09 -37.90
CA VAL A 180 18.79 -23.14 -36.60
C VAL A 180 19.53 -24.45 -36.45
N ARG A 181 20.81 -24.38 -36.08
CA ARG A 181 21.64 -25.56 -35.80
C ARG A 181 22.22 -25.51 -34.39
N GLN A 182 22.13 -26.62 -33.67
CA GLN A 182 22.79 -26.82 -32.38
C GLN A 182 24.28 -27.12 -32.60
N VAL A 183 25.14 -26.44 -31.84
CA VAL A 183 26.60 -26.49 -31.98
C VAL A 183 27.24 -27.35 -30.90
N THR A 184 26.75 -27.24 -29.66
CA THR A 184 27.24 -28.02 -28.50
C THR A 184 26.18 -28.99 -27.99
N ALA A 185 26.60 -30.09 -27.37
CA ALA A 185 25.71 -31.07 -26.75
C ALA A 185 26.40 -31.79 -25.59
N GLY A 186 25.61 -32.36 -24.68
CA GLY A 186 26.07 -33.22 -23.60
C GLY A 186 25.36 -32.93 -22.30
N ASP A 187 25.69 -33.68 -21.25
CA ASP A 187 25.11 -33.51 -19.92
C ASP A 187 25.85 -32.43 -19.09
N TRP A 188 25.82 -31.20 -19.61
CA TRP A 188 26.48 -30.01 -19.04
C TRP A 188 25.89 -28.72 -19.65
N HIS A 189 26.15 -27.57 -19.04
CA HIS A 189 25.64 -26.28 -19.51
C HIS A 189 26.71 -25.44 -20.21
N ALA A 190 26.36 -24.88 -21.37
CA ALA A 190 27.11 -23.82 -22.04
C ALA A 190 26.54 -22.44 -21.65
N GLY A 191 27.43 -21.51 -21.32
CA GLY A 191 27.11 -20.10 -21.08
C GLY A 191 26.78 -19.35 -22.37
N ASP A 192 26.69 -18.03 -22.28
CA ASP A 192 26.37 -17.19 -23.44
C ASP A 192 27.58 -17.08 -24.39
N PRO A 193 27.36 -17.16 -25.72
CA PRO A 193 28.45 -17.25 -26.69
C PRO A 193 28.94 -15.88 -27.18
N ALA A 194 30.19 -15.81 -27.63
CA ALA A 194 30.80 -14.65 -28.28
C ALA A 194 31.55 -15.05 -29.56
N TRP A 195 31.33 -14.33 -30.65
CA TRP A 195 32.02 -14.57 -31.92
C TRP A 195 33.45 -14.07 -31.92
N SER A 196 34.37 -14.85 -32.51
CA SER A 196 35.69 -14.34 -32.87
C SER A 196 35.57 -13.22 -33.91
N PRO A 197 36.54 -12.29 -34.00
CA PRO A 197 36.47 -11.16 -34.92
C PRO A 197 36.36 -11.54 -36.40
N ASP A 198 36.90 -12.70 -36.78
CA ASP A 198 36.79 -13.27 -38.14
C ASP A 198 35.50 -14.08 -38.36
N GLY A 199 34.70 -14.29 -37.31
CA GLY A 199 33.47 -15.07 -37.33
C GLY A 199 33.66 -16.57 -37.56
N ALA A 200 34.85 -17.13 -37.33
CA ALA A 200 35.11 -18.56 -37.49
C ALA A 200 34.79 -19.38 -36.23
N LEU A 201 35.05 -18.81 -35.06
CA LEU A 201 34.91 -19.47 -33.75
C LEU A 201 33.84 -18.80 -32.89
N LEU A 202 33.26 -19.60 -32.00
CA LEU A 202 32.44 -19.14 -30.88
C LEU A 202 33.18 -19.46 -29.58
N ALA A 203 33.29 -18.50 -28.68
CA ALA A 203 33.75 -18.71 -27.30
C ALA A 203 32.56 -18.71 -26.34
N PHE A 204 32.62 -19.51 -25.28
CA PHE A 204 31.60 -19.54 -24.21
C PHE A 204 32.18 -20.12 -22.91
N PRO A 205 31.63 -19.76 -21.73
CA PRO A 205 31.92 -20.45 -20.47
C PRO A 205 31.28 -21.85 -20.44
N ALA A 206 31.95 -22.85 -19.88
CA ALA A 206 31.36 -24.18 -19.64
C ALA A 206 32.11 -24.97 -18.56
N GLY A 207 31.41 -25.91 -17.92
CA GLY A 207 31.98 -26.96 -17.07
C GLY A 207 31.57 -28.33 -17.60
N PRO A 208 32.20 -28.84 -18.69
CA PRO A 208 31.80 -30.10 -19.32
C PRO A 208 32.22 -31.35 -18.54
N GLU A 209 33.04 -31.20 -17.50
CA GLU A 209 33.51 -32.30 -16.67
C GLU A 209 32.35 -32.92 -15.86
N ALA A 210 32.48 -34.23 -15.58
CA ALA A 210 31.43 -34.99 -14.90
C ALA A 210 31.11 -34.44 -13.50
N ASP A 211 32.14 -34.00 -12.77
CA ASP A 211 32.04 -33.49 -11.39
C ASP A 211 32.11 -31.95 -11.34
N ALA A 212 31.74 -31.24 -12.41
CA ALA A 212 31.78 -29.77 -12.43
C ALA A 212 30.84 -29.12 -11.39
N ASP A 213 29.77 -29.82 -11.01
CA ASP A 213 28.85 -29.46 -9.93
C ASP A 213 29.47 -29.54 -8.52
N LEU A 214 30.53 -30.35 -8.35
CA LEU A 214 31.27 -30.49 -7.09
C LEU A 214 32.51 -29.58 -7.02
N THR A 215 33.15 -29.35 -8.15
CA THR A 215 34.41 -28.59 -8.25
C THR A 215 34.21 -27.10 -8.52
N PHE A 216 33.03 -26.71 -9.02
CA PHE A 216 32.68 -25.34 -9.42
C PHE A 216 33.53 -24.77 -10.56
N ARG A 217 34.30 -25.64 -11.23
CA ARG A 217 35.14 -25.23 -12.36
C ARG A 217 34.26 -24.89 -13.54
N SER A 218 34.49 -23.70 -14.09
CA SER A 218 33.90 -23.24 -15.34
C SER A 218 35.03 -22.63 -16.15
N GLY A 219 35.43 -23.28 -17.24
CA GLY A 219 36.48 -22.82 -18.14
C GLY A 219 35.94 -21.98 -19.30
N ALA A 220 36.84 -21.28 -20.00
CA ALA A 220 36.53 -20.72 -21.30
C ALA A 220 36.77 -21.77 -22.39
N TYR A 221 35.83 -21.91 -23.31
CA TYR A 221 35.87 -22.90 -24.39
C TYR A 221 35.63 -22.24 -25.74
N THR A 222 36.19 -22.82 -26.80
CA THR A 222 35.96 -22.42 -28.18
C THR A 222 35.46 -23.56 -29.05
N ILE A 223 34.68 -23.25 -30.07
CA ILE A 223 34.18 -24.20 -31.06
C ILE A 223 34.08 -23.53 -32.42
N GLU A 224 34.37 -24.28 -33.49
CA GLU A 224 34.10 -23.80 -34.85
C GLU A 224 32.61 -23.73 -35.09
N ALA A 225 32.13 -22.56 -35.51
CA ALA A 225 30.70 -22.32 -35.62
C ALA A 225 30.04 -23.27 -36.63
N GLY A 226 30.69 -23.61 -37.74
CA GLY A 226 30.12 -24.49 -38.77
C GLY A 226 29.92 -25.95 -38.36
N ASN A 227 30.51 -26.38 -37.24
CA ASN A 227 30.42 -27.76 -36.78
C ASN A 227 29.10 -28.01 -36.03
N ARG A 228 28.50 -29.17 -36.29
CA ARG A 228 27.30 -29.64 -35.57
C ARG A 228 27.72 -30.58 -34.46
N LEU A 229 27.25 -30.31 -33.24
CA LEU A 229 27.42 -31.18 -32.08
C LEU A 229 28.88 -31.57 -31.82
N ALA A 230 29.82 -30.63 -32.02
CA ALA A 230 31.24 -30.91 -31.85
C ALA A 230 31.67 -30.78 -30.38
N GLU A 231 32.75 -31.47 -30.02
CA GLU A 231 33.41 -31.29 -28.73
C GLU A 231 34.16 -29.95 -28.71
N PRO A 232 33.95 -29.11 -27.69
CA PRO A 232 34.61 -27.81 -27.61
C PRO A 232 36.05 -27.91 -27.11
N SER A 233 36.90 -26.98 -27.53
CA SER A 233 38.31 -26.90 -27.14
C SER A 233 38.48 -25.93 -25.96
N PRO A 234 39.11 -26.33 -24.84
CA PRO A 234 39.37 -25.42 -23.72
C PRO A 234 40.39 -24.35 -24.12
N VAL A 235 40.27 -23.16 -23.53
CA VAL A 235 41.21 -22.05 -23.65
C VAL A 235 41.76 -21.71 -22.26
N GLY A 236 43.09 -21.66 -22.14
CA GLY A 236 43.76 -21.53 -20.85
C GLY A 236 43.77 -22.83 -20.04
N SER A 237 43.88 -22.74 -18.71
CA SER A 237 43.99 -23.92 -17.83
C SER A 237 42.66 -24.65 -17.59
N GLY A 238 41.53 -23.94 -17.67
CA GLY A 238 40.22 -24.49 -17.31
C GLY A 238 40.01 -24.73 -15.80
N ASP A 239 40.98 -24.39 -14.95
CA ASP A 239 40.94 -24.69 -13.51
C ASP A 239 40.16 -23.68 -12.65
N GLY A 240 39.75 -22.55 -13.23
CA GLY A 240 39.13 -21.43 -12.52
C GLY A 240 37.61 -21.31 -12.68
N MET A 241 37.11 -20.08 -12.49
CA MET A 241 35.71 -19.71 -12.68
C MET A 241 35.57 -18.68 -13.79
N CYS A 242 34.95 -19.07 -14.90
CA CYS A 242 34.60 -18.23 -16.03
C CYS A 242 33.11 -17.90 -15.98
N GLY A 243 32.78 -16.62 -15.79
CA GLY A 243 31.38 -16.15 -15.74
C GLY A 243 30.89 -15.59 -17.08
N THR A 244 31.73 -14.82 -17.77
CA THR A 244 31.43 -14.23 -19.09
C THR A 244 32.65 -14.32 -20.00
N VAL A 245 32.45 -14.23 -21.31
CA VAL A 245 33.55 -14.23 -22.29
C VAL A 245 33.28 -13.28 -23.44
N THR A 246 34.34 -12.63 -23.91
CA THR A 246 34.40 -11.92 -25.20
C THR A 246 35.80 -12.03 -25.79
N TRP A 247 36.01 -11.55 -27.02
CA TRP A 247 37.28 -11.64 -27.74
C TRP A 247 38.03 -10.31 -27.72
N THR A 248 39.36 -10.37 -27.77
CA THR A 248 40.16 -9.22 -28.22
C THR A 248 39.92 -8.95 -29.70
N ALA A 249 40.08 -7.70 -30.14
CA ALA A 249 39.79 -7.29 -31.52
C ALA A 249 40.67 -8.00 -32.57
N ASP A 250 41.86 -8.45 -32.18
CA ASP A 250 42.80 -9.20 -33.02
C ASP A 250 42.56 -10.73 -32.99
N GLY A 251 41.65 -11.21 -32.14
CA GLY A 251 41.33 -12.63 -31.97
C GLY A 251 42.40 -13.45 -31.25
N THR A 252 43.43 -12.84 -30.66
CA THR A 252 44.55 -13.57 -30.06
C THR A 252 44.30 -13.99 -28.60
N ALA A 253 43.32 -13.37 -27.93
CA ALA A 253 42.97 -13.67 -26.55
C ALA A 253 41.46 -13.54 -26.30
N LEU A 254 41.01 -14.15 -25.20
CA LEU A 254 39.70 -13.96 -24.62
C LEU A 254 39.77 -12.98 -23.45
N LEU A 255 38.72 -12.18 -23.28
CA LEU A 255 38.48 -11.35 -22.09
C LEU A 255 37.37 -12.01 -21.29
N VAL A 256 37.67 -12.36 -20.03
CA VAL A 256 36.81 -13.14 -19.15
C VAL A 256 36.61 -12.40 -17.84
N VAL A 257 35.36 -12.25 -17.40
CA VAL A 257 35.09 -11.89 -15.99
C VAL A 257 35.07 -13.17 -15.18
N GLY A 258 35.98 -13.29 -14.22
CA GLY A 258 36.20 -14.56 -13.55
C GLY A 258 37.40 -14.59 -12.60
N ARG A 259 37.73 -15.81 -12.16
CA ARG A 259 38.89 -16.11 -11.30
C ARG A 259 39.72 -17.25 -11.88
N ARG A 260 40.99 -17.30 -11.50
CA ARG A 260 41.93 -18.37 -11.89
C ARG A 260 41.80 -19.62 -11.02
N ASP A 261 41.07 -19.52 -9.92
CA ASP A 261 40.74 -20.58 -8.99
C ASP A 261 39.23 -20.56 -8.67
N THR A 262 38.81 -21.46 -7.79
CA THR A 262 37.43 -21.59 -7.32
C THR A 262 37.27 -21.13 -5.87
N ALA A 263 38.26 -20.41 -5.31
CA ALA A 263 38.17 -19.89 -3.96
C ALA A 263 37.29 -18.64 -3.92
N PRO A 264 36.60 -18.36 -2.80
CA PRO A 264 35.83 -17.13 -2.63
C PRO A 264 36.71 -15.87 -2.79
N GLY A 265 36.13 -14.83 -3.38
CA GLY A 265 36.71 -13.49 -3.46
C GLY A 265 36.31 -12.76 -4.74
N HIS A 266 36.97 -11.63 -5.03
CA HIS A 266 36.68 -10.81 -6.20
C HIS A 266 36.86 -11.56 -7.51
N LEU A 267 35.96 -11.27 -8.45
CA LEU A 267 36.13 -11.53 -9.88
C LEU A 267 37.05 -10.46 -10.48
N GLY A 268 38.01 -10.91 -11.30
CA GLY A 268 38.89 -10.06 -12.07
C GLY A 268 38.47 -9.94 -13.54
N LEU A 269 39.24 -9.15 -14.30
CA LEU A 269 39.13 -9.07 -15.76
C LEU A 269 40.32 -9.80 -16.38
N LEU A 270 40.12 -11.08 -16.69
CA LEU A 270 41.17 -11.97 -17.16
C LEU A 270 41.34 -11.87 -18.67
N ARG A 271 42.57 -11.62 -19.13
CA ARG A 271 43.00 -11.82 -20.52
C ARG A 271 43.63 -13.20 -20.64
N ILE A 272 43.00 -14.09 -21.39
CA ILE A 272 43.43 -15.49 -21.58
C ILE A 272 43.87 -15.68 -23.04
N PRO A 273 45.18 -15.80 -23.33
CA PRO A 273 45.67 -16.03 -24.69
C PRO A 273 45.19 -17.36 -25.27
N VAL A 274 44.77 -17.35 -26.54
CA VAL A 274 44.26 -18.56 -27.23
C VAL A 274 45.38 -19.54 -27.57
N ASP A 275 46.62 -19.06 -27.67
CA ASP A 275 47.83 -19.87 -27.91
C ASP A 275 48.37 -20.58 -26.66
N GLY A 276 47.69 -20.47 -25.52
CA GLY A 276 48.10 -21.05 -24.25
C GLY A 276 49.14 -20.22 -23.49
N GLY A 277 49.34 -18.95 -23.87
CA GLY A 277 50.13 -18.00 -23.10
C GLY A 277 49.61 -17.71 -21.68
N GLU A 278 50.37 -16.93 -20.91
CA GLU A 278 50.03 -16.61 -19.53
C GLU A 278 48.73 -15.79 -19.44
N THR A 279 47.84 -16.20 -18.52
CA THR A 279 46.65 -15.42 -18.17
C THR A 279 47.02 -14.22 -17.30
N VAL A 280 46.53 -13.04 -17.66
CA VAL A 280 46.78 -11.77 -16.95
C VAL A 280 45.46 -11.23 -16.42
N ASP A 281 45.44 -10.69 -15.20
CA ASP A 281 44.28 -9.98 -14.66
C ASP A 281 44.51 -8.48 -14.85
N LEU A 282 43.69 -7.87 -15.71
CA LEU A 282 43.79 -6.47 -16.08
C LEU A 282 43.22 -5.54 -15.01
N ALA A 283 42.38 -6.06 -14.10
CA ALA A 283 41.74 -5.26 -13.04
C ALA A 283 42.45 -5.38 -11.68
N ALA A 284 43.43 -6.28 -11.54
CA ALA A 284 44.15 -6.53 -10.30
C ALA A 284 44.64 -5.28 -9.53
N PRO A 285 45.10 -4.19 -10.17
CA PRO A 285 45.53 -2.98 -9.45
C PRO A 285 44.43 -2.27 -8.65
N LEU A 286 43.14 -2.51 -8.94
CA LEU A 286 42.02 -1.79 -8.31
C LEU A 286 41.66 -2.32 -6.91
N ASP A 287 41.99 -3.58 -6.59
CA ASP A 287 41.46 -4.28 -5.40
C ASP A 287 39.94 -4.12 -5.27
N ARG A 288 39.22 -4.36 -6.37
CA ARG A 288 37.76 -4.27 -6.46
C ARG A 288 37.19 -5.35 -7.37
N ASN A 289 35.96 -5.75 -7.09
CA ASN A 289 35.23 -6.74 -7.85
C ASN A 289 34.79 -6.21 -9.22
N VAL A 290 35.08 -6.94 -10.29
CA VAL A 290 34.56 -6.66 -11.64
C VAL A 290 33.12 -7.16 -11.73
N MET A 291 32.20 -6.28 -12.11
CA MET A 291 30.75 -6.51 -12.07
C MET A 291 30.21 -6.83 -13.48
N PRO A 292 29.95 -8.10 -13.83
CA PRO A 292 29.43 -8.46 -15.16
C PRO A 292 27.96 -8.09 -15.35
N GLY A 293 27.26 -7.72 -14.28
CA GLY A 293 25.83 -7.38 -14.29
C GLY A 293 24.91 -8.59 -14.07
N GLY A 294 23.75 -8.34 -13.47
CA GLY A 294 22.69 -9.33 -13.25
C GLY A 294 21.52 -8.74 -12.44
N PRO A 295 20.42 -9.49 -12.25
CA PRO A 295 19.30 -9.04 -11.41
C PRO A 295 19.77 -8.68 -10.00
N GLY A 296 19.56 -7.43 -9.57
CA GLY A 296 20.03 -6.93 -8.26
C GLY A 296 21.54 -6.67 -8.15
N TYR A 297 22.30 -6.88 -9.22
CA TYR A 297 23.74 -6.64 -9.30
C TYR A 297 24.09 -5.72 -10.48
N PRO A 298 23.99 -4.39 -10.31
CA PRO A 298 24.38 -3.42 -11.33
C PRO A 298 25.80 -3.65 -11.87
N GLY A 299 25.92 -3.76 -13.19
CA GLY A 299 27.17 -4.02 -13.89
C GLY A 299 26.95 -4.23 -15.38
N ALA A 300 27.99 -4.66 -16.08
CA ALA A 300 27.92 -4.99 -17.50
C ALA A 300 29.06 -5.93 -17.92
N VAL A 301 28.79 -6.77 -18.93
CA VAL A 301 29.82 -7.57 -19.61
C VAL A 301 30.86 -6.61 -20.21
N PRO A 302 32.17 -6.91 -20.13
CA PRO A 302 33.20 -6.05 -20.70
C PRO A 302 33.03 -5.85 -22.21
N VAL A 303 33.26 -4.61 -22.68
CA VAL A 303 33.10 -4.23 -24.09
C VAL A 303 34.35 -3.50 -24.57
N LEU A 304 34.81 -3.80 -25.78
CA LEU A 304 35.94 -3.10 -26.41
C LEU A 304 35.54 -1.71 -26.92
N SER A 305 36.47 -0.77 -26.91
CA SER A 305 36.39 0.48 -27.66
C SER A 305 36.36 0.22 -29.16
N GLY A 306 35.89 1.21 -29.95
CA GLY A 306 35.78 1.05 -31.41
C GLY A 306 37.10 0.77 -32.15
N ASP A 307 38.24 1.14 -31.56
CA ASP A 307 39.58 0.82 -32.08
C ASP A 307 40.13 -0.54 -31.60
N GLY A 308 39.44 -1.21 -30.68
CA GLY A 308 39.84 -2.49 -30.11
C GLY A 308 40.99 -2.44 -29.10
N ALA A 309 41.52 -1.26 -28.77
CA ALA A 309 42.71 -1.12 -27.93
C ALA A 309 42.39 -1.03 -26.43
N THR A 310 41.16 -0.69 -26.07
CA THR A 310 40.73 -0.46 -24.69
C THR A 310 39.53 -1.35 -24.36
N VAL A 311 39.52 -1.94 -23.17
CA VAL A 311 38.37 -2.65 -22.60
C VAL A 311 37.68 -1.74 -21.60
N LEU A 312 36.36 -1.57 -21.74
CA LEU A 312 35.50 -0.92 -20.77
C LEU A 312 34.78 -1.98 -19.93
N PHE A 313 34.71 -1.78 -18.62
CA PHE A 313 34.13 -2.74 -17.68
C PHE A 313 33.59 -2.04 -16.43
N CYS A 314 32.65 -2.70 -15.75
CA CYS A 314 32.06 -2.18 -14.51
C CYS A 314 32.78 -2.72 -13.28
N VAL A 315 32.89 -1.90 -12.24
CA VAL A 315 33.54 -2.23 -10.96
C VAL A 315 32.65 -1.75 -9.82
N ARG A 316 32.51 -2.55 -8.75
CA ARG A 316 31.83 -2.13 -7.51
C ARG A 316 32.81 -1.35 -6.64
N ASP A 317 32.40 -0.19 -6.15
CA ASP A 317 33.14 0.58 -5.15
C ASP A 317 32.17 1.25 -4.18
N ARG A 318 32.30 0.94 -2.88
CA ARG A 318 31.49 1.48 -1.78
C ARG A 318 29.98 1.55 -2.04
N GLY A 319 29.41 0.46 -2.57
CA GLY A 319 27.98 0.35 -2.87
C GLY A 319 27.55 0.84 -4.25
N TYR A 320 28.39 1.59 -4.96
CA TYR A 320 28.11 2.07 -6.30
C TYR A 320 28.83 1.24 -7.36
N THR A 321 28.25 1.15 -8.57
CA THR A 321 28.95 0.57 -9.72
C THR A 321 29.45 1.67 -10.63
N HIS A 322 30.73 1.61 -10.99
CA HIS A 322 31.42 2.61 -11.80
C HIS A 322 31.94 1.99 -13.10
N LEU A 323 32.11 2.82 -14.13
CA LEU A 323 32.65 2.42 -15.42
C LEU A 323 34.15 2.71 -15.47
N TYR A 324 34.95 1.68 -15.69
CA TYR A 324 36.40 1.75 -15.82
C TYR A 324 36.85 1.36 -17.23
N ALA A 325 38.07 1.75 -17.57
CA ALA A 325 38.74 1.37 -18.81
C ALA A 325 40.19 0.96 -18.56
N VAL A 326 40.67 -0.05 -19.28
CA VAL A 326 42.07 -0.51 -19.25
C VAL A 326 42.51 -0.91 -20.66
N GLY A 327 43.80 -0.77 -20.97
CA GLY A 327 44.35 -1.25 -22.24
C GLY A 327 44.28 -2.78 -22.34
N VAL A 328 44.01 -3.30 -23.54
CA VAL A 328 43.93 -4.76 -23.78
C VAL A 328 45.24 -5.49 -23.49
N ASP A 329 46.38 -4.79 -23.57
CA ASP A 329 47.71 -5.32 -23.26
C ASP A 329 48.15 -5.04 -21.81
N GLY A 330 47.25 -4.50 -20.98
CA GLY A 330 47.51 -4.09 -19.60
C GLY A 330 47.76 -2.59 -19.44
N GLY A 331 48.12 -2.21 -18.21
CA GLY A 331 48.25 -0.82 -17.77
C GLY A 331 47.42 -0.55 -16.52
N GLU A 332 47.44 0.70 -16.04
CA GLU A 332 46.62 1.12 -14.90
C GLU A 332 45.17 1.34 -15.35
N PRO A 333 44.18 0.65 -14.74
CA PRO A 333 42.78 0.94 -14.99
C PRO A 333 42.43 2.39 -14.60
N ARG A 334 41.67 3.07 -15.44
CA ARG A 334 41.20 4.43 -15.19
C ARG A 334 39.69 4.50 -15.06
N LEU A 335 39.19 5.35 -14.18
CA LEU A 335 37.78 5.68 -14.10
C LEU A 335 37.36 6.43 -15.37
N VAL A 336 36.27 5.98 -16.00
CA VAL A 336 35.64 6.63 -17.16
C VAL A 336 34.49 7.51 -16.69
N ALA A 337 33.56 6.93 -15.93
CA ALA A 337 32.42 7.61 -15.34
C ALA A 337 31.98 6.89 -14.06
N GLY A 338 31.47 7.66 -13.11
CA GLY A 338 31.09 7.17 -11.79
C GLY A 338 31.48 8.17 -10.71
N GLY A 339 30.96 7.97 -9.51
CA GLY A 339 31.31 8.74 -8.33
C GLY A 339 30.29 8.54 -7.22
N ALA A 340 30.50 9.25 -6.11
CA ALA A 340 29.57 9.21 -4.99
C ALA A 340 28.15 9.60 -5.43
N GLY A 341 27.17 8.78 -5.06
CA GLY A 341 25.76 9.02 -5.29
C GLY A 341 25.21 8.53 -6.63
N ASN A 342 25.99 7.86 -7.48
CA ASN A 342 25.47 7.32 -8.73
C ASN A 342 25.95 5.91 -9.04
N THR A 343 25.14 5.17 -9.80
CA THR A 343 25.42 3.81 -10.24
C THR A 343 25.23 3.73 -11.75
N LEU A 344 26.19 3.08 -12.42
CA LEU A 344 26.10 2.74 -13.83
C LEU A 344 25.85 1.24 -13.99
N SER A 345 24.94 0.88 -14.89
CA SER A 345 24.66 -0.51 -15.24
C SER A 345 24.33 -0.64 -16.72
N ASN A 346 24.51 -1.85 -17.25
CA ASN A 346 24.51 -2.13 -18.69
C ASN A 346 25.55 -1.28 -19.45
N LEU A 347 26.06 -1.83 -20.55
CA LEU A 347 27.07 -1.16 -21.36
C LEU A 347 26.93 -1.56 -22.81
N SER A 348 26.92 -0.57 -23.69
CA SER A 348 27.12 -0.73 -25.12
C SER A 348 28.08 0.34 -25.60
N VAL A 349 28.97 0.02 -26.54
CA VAL A 349 30.01 0.95 -27.01
C VAL A 349 30.02 0.94 -28.54
N ALA A 350 30.07 2.14 -29.12
CA ALA A 350 30.28 2.35 -30.56
C ALA A 350 31.20 3.56 -30.77
N GLY A 351 32.31 3.37 -31.47
CA GLY A 351 33.32 4.41 -31.65
C GLY A 351 33.90 4.90 -30.31
N GLU A 352 33.76 6.20 -30.05
CA GLU A 352 34.22 6.86 -28.81
C GLU A 352 33.09 7.11 -27.81
N THR A 353 31.91 6.52 -28.01
CA THR A 353 30.71 6.70 -27.17
C THR A 353 30.29 5.39 -26.52
N ALA A 354 29.98 5.45 -25.23
CA ALA A 354 29.34 4.39 -24.48
C ALA A 354 27.90 4.79 -24.10
N ALA A 355 26.97 3.84 -24.14
CA ALA A 355 25.62 3.99 -23.62
C ALA A 355 25.42 3.10 -22.40
N VAL A 356 24.75 3.64 -21.39
CA VAL A 356 24.61 3.06 -20.04
C VAL A 356 23.24 3.39 -19.47
N VAL A 357 22.80 2.63 -18.48
CA VAL A 357 21.74 3.04 -17.55
C VAL A 357 22.39 3.75 -16.37
N PHE A 358 21.95 4.98 -16.12
CA PHE A 358 22.49 5.86 -15.09
C PHE A 358 21.45 6.10 -13.99
N THR A 359 21.74 5.63 -12.78
CA THR A 359 20.85 5.72 -11.60
C THR A 359 21.45 6.70 -10.59
N THR A 360 20.59 7.52 -9.98
CA THR A 360 20.97 8.56 -8.99
C THR A 360 20.04 8.50 -7.77
N PRO A 361 20.21 9.31 -6.72
CA PRO A 361 19.30 9.31 -5.58
C PRO A 361 17.90 9.85 -5.94
N ALA A 362 17.78 10.56 -7.07
CA ALA A 362 16.55 11.18 -7.55
C ALA A 362 15.93 10.47 -8.77
N SER A 363 16.56 9.42 -9.30
CA SER A 363 16.08 8.71 -10.48
C SER A 363 16.36 7.21 -10.36
N TYR A 364 15.35 6.41 -10.71
CA TYR A 364 15.42 4.95 -10.76
C TYR A 364 16.20 4.39 -11.97
N GLY A 365 16.72 5.27 -12.83
CA GLY A 365 17.54 4.92 -14.00
C GLY A 365 17.12 5.70 -15.25
N GLU A 366 18.08 6.21 -15.99
CA GLU A 366 17.87 6.82 -17.32
C GLU A 366 18.91 6.32 -18.31
N ILE A 367 18.59 6.34 -19.60
CA ILE A 367 19.57 6.11 -20.67
C ILE A 367 20.47 7.34 -20.77
N ALA A 368 21.77 7.12 -20.65
CA ALA A 368 22.78 8.15 -20.76
C ALA A 368 23.91 7.73 -21.71
N THR A 369 24.61 8.72 -22.27
CA THR A 369 25.86 8.51 -23.01
C THR A 369 27.06 9.00 -22.22
N VAL A 370 28.19 8.31 -22.37
CA VAL A 370 29.47 8.65 -21.74
C VAL A 370 30.55 8.61 -22.83
N ALA A 371 31.44 9.60 -22.86
CA ALA A 371 32.61 9.53 -23.73
C ALA A 371 33.59 8.47 -23.22
N VAL A 372 34.13 7.63 -24.09
CA VAL A 372 35.12 6.59 -23.72
C VAL A 372 36.35 7.22 -23.05
N ALA A 373 36.75 8.42 -23.47
CA ALA A 373 37.84 9.19 -22.86
C ALA A 373 37.56 9.60 -21.40
N GLY A 374 36.31 9.53 -20.96
CA GLY A 374 35.83 9.91 -19.63
C GLY A 374 35.04 11.22 -19.62
N GLY A 375 34.25 11.42 -18.57
CA GLY A 375 33.42 12.61 -18.39
C GLY A 375 32.12 12.31 -17.63
N GLU A 376 31.34 13.36 -17.40
CA GLU A 376 30.00 13.22 -16.82
C GLU A 376 29.04 12.56 -17.83
N PRO A 377 28.15 11.65 -17.39
CA PRO A 377 27.10 11.09 -18.24
C PRO A 377 26.14 12.17 -18.78
N ASP A 378 25.88 12.15 -20.07
CA ASP A 378 24.87 12.97 -20.74
C ASP A 378 23.54 12.20 -20.80
N VAL A 379 22.56 12.62 -19.99
CA VAL A 379 21.27 11.92 -19.82
C VAL A 379 20.33 12.25 -20.97
N LEU A 380 19.82 11.21 -21.65
CA LEU A 380 19.03 11.34 -22.88
C LEU A 380 17.53 11.12 -22.68
N THR A 381 17.12 10.50 -21.58
CA THR A 381 15.72 10.13 -21.29
C THR A 381 15.24 10.70 -19.97
N THR A 382 13.92 10.68 -19.77
CA THR A 382 13.25 11.13 -18.55
C THR A 382 12.12 10.18 -18.14
N HIS A 383 12.33 8.87 -18.25
CA HIS A 383 11.33 7.85 -17.94
C HIS A 383 10.86 7.89 -16.47
N GLY A 384 11.76 8.25 -15.54
CA GLY A 384 11.45 8.34 -14.11
C GLY A 384 10.77 9.64 -13.67
N ASN A 385 10.69 10.66 -14.53
CA ASN A 385 10.27 12.02 -14.12
C ASN A 385 8.76 12.31 -14.19
N GLU A 386 7.96 11.40 -14.74
CA GLU A 386 6.50 11.63 -14.88
C GLU A 386 5.72 11.40 -13.57
N VAL A 387 6.31 10.69 -12.61
CA VAL A 387 5.71 10.49 -11.28
C VAL A 387 6.09 11.65 -10.37
N GLU A 388 5.13 12.50 -9.96
CA GLU A 388 5.34 13.60 -8.99
C GLU A 388 5.60 13.08 -7.56
N VAL A 389 6.65 12.27 -7.35
CA VAL A 389 7.09 11.77 -6.04
C VAL A 389 8.37 12.46 -5.58
N GLU A 390 8.38 12.89 -4.32
CA GLU A 390 9.57 13.44 -3.67
C GLU A 390 10.23 12.36 -2.81
N LEU A 391 11.50 12.03 -3.13
CA LEU A 391 12.30 11.04 -2.41
C LEU A 391 13.14 11.72 -1.33
N PHE A 392 13.25 11.07 -0.16
CA PHE A 392 14.25 11.41 0.83
C PHE A 392 15.63 10.94 0.37
N THR A 393 16.65 11.75 0.66
CA THR A 393 18.03 11.46 0.30
C THR A 393 18.70 10.61 1.38
N HIS A 394 19.48 9.62 0.95
CA HIS A 394 20.33 8.83 1.81
C HIS A 394 21.54 9.64 2.31
N GLU A 395 21.71 9.75 3.63
CA GLU A 395 22.86 10.37 4.29
C GLU A 395 23.97 9.33 4.46
N GLU A 396 25.13 9.52 3.83
CA GLU A 396 26.28 8.62 3.96
C GLU A 396 26.85 8.64 5.39
N ARG A 397 27.18 7.47 5.94
CA ARG A 397 27.69 7.30 7.31
C ARG A 397 28.81 6.26 7.36
N GLU A 398 29.76 6.49 8.26
CA GLU A 398 30.78 5.49 8.64
C GLU A 398 30.77 5.29 10.15
N PHE A 399 30.98 4.05 10.57
CA PHE A 399 30.99 3.62 11.96
C PHE A 399 32.25 2.78 12.20
N THR A 400 33.08 3.16 13.17
CA THR A 400 34.19 2.31 13.61
C THR A 400 33.73 1.41 14.74
N VAL A 401 33.71 0.10 14.51
CA VAL A 401 33.33 -0.89 15.53
C VAL A 401 34.51 -1.28 16.43
N SER A 402 34.23 -2.00 17.50
CA SER A 402 35.14 -2.27 18.62
C SER A 402 36.45 -2.98 18.25
N ASP A 403 36.50 -3.70 17.13
CA ASP A 403 37.71 -4.35 16.63
C ASP A 403 38.53 -3.49 15.65
N GLY A 404 38.09 -2.26 15.40
CA GLY A 404 38.73 -1.29 14.50
C GLY A 404 38.22 -1.33 13.06
N THR A 405 37.30 -2.25 12.71
CA THR A 405 36.68 -2.30 11.39
C THR A 405 35.82 -1.04 11.17
N VAL A 406 35.92 -0.45 9.98
CA VAL A 406 35.07 0.67 9.57
C VAL A 406 33.95 0.13 8.69
N VAL A 407 32.72 0.30 9.16
CA VAL A 407 31.49 -0.10 8.48
C VAL A 407 30.87 1.12 7.84
N HIS A 408 30.62 1.04 6.54
CA HIS A 408 30.02 2.10 5.76
C HIS A 408 28.52 1.83 5.56
N GLY A 409 27.72 2.87 5.43
CA GLY A 409 26.31 2.74 5.13
C GLY A 409 25.61 4.06 4.88
N TRP A 410 24.27 4.01 4.91
CA TRP A 410 23.40 5.15 4.72
C TRP A 410 22.33 5.21 5.80
N LEU A 411 21.95 6.43 6.14
CA LEU A 411 20.82 6.75 6.99
C LEU A 411 19.78 7.48 6.13
N LEU A 412 18.57 6.92 6.03
CA LEU A 412 17.43 7.57 5.39
C LEU A 412 16.44 8.03 6.46
N ARG A 413 16.02 9.29 6.42
CA ARG A 413 15.02 9.86 7.31
C ARG A 413 14.46 11.16 6.75
N ASP A 414 13.33 11.58 7.27
CA ASP A 414 12.84 12.94 7.08
C ASP A 414 13.74 13.95 7.85
N PRO A 415 14.45 14.86 7.16
CA PRO A 415 15.33 15.83 7.82
C PRO A 415 14.57 16.84 8.70
N GLU A 416 13.26 17.02 8.50
CA GLU A 416 12.42 17.89 9.32
C GLU A 416 12.05 17.25 10.67
N ARG A 417 12.21 15.92 10.80
CA ARG A 417 11.98 15.21 12.06
C ARG A 417 13.23 15.26 12.95
N THR A 418 13.04 15.74 14.17
CA THR A 418 14.10 15.89 15.18
C THR A 418 13.83 15.02 16.40
N GLY A 419 14.89 14.52 17.04
CA GLY A 419 14.83 13.67 18.22
C GLY A 419 14.83 12.17 17.90
N PRO A 420 14.77 11.29 18.91
CA PRO A 420 14.87 9.85 18.73
C PRO A 420 13.69 9.28 17.91
N LEU A 421 14.01 8.73 16.74
CA LEU A 421 13.07 8.13 15.81
C LEU A 421 12.97 6.61 16.03
N PRO A 422 11.82 5.97 15.73
CA PRO A 422 11.82 4.53 15.51
C PRO A 422 12.75 4.24 14.33
N LEU A 423 13.54 3.16 14.42
CA LEU A 423 14.58 2.87 13.44
C LEU A 423 14.45 1.44 12.93
N LEU A 424 14.46 1.30 11.60
CA LEU A 424 14.61 0.02 10.91
C LEU A 424 16.07 -0.18 10.50
N LEU A 425 16.73 -1.22 11.01
CA LEU A 425 17.95 -1.76 10.41
C LEU A 425 17.54 -2.71 9.29
N ASP A 426 17.96 -2.42 8.04
CA ASP A 426 17.68 -3.31 6.92
C ASP A 426 18.96 -3.89 6.31
N ILE A 427 18.98 -5.21 6.18
CA ILE A 427 20.17 -6.00 5.89
C ILE A 427 20.07 -6.58 4.48
N HIS A 428 21.03 -6.25 3.62
CA HIS A 428 21.03 -6.75 2.25
C HIS A 428 21.34 -8.26 2.18
N GLY A 429 20.89 -8.91 1.10
CA GLY A 429 21.27 -10.27 0.75
C GLY A 429 22.71 -10.36 0.22
N GLY A 430 23.23 -11.58 0.07
CA GLY A 430 24.62 -11.82 -0.36
C GLY A 430 25.25 -13.00 0.37
N PRO A 431 26.27 -12.81 1.24
CA PRO A 431 26.67 -11.55 1.87
C PRO A 431 27.47 -10.60 0.95
N HIS A 432 27.96 -11.12 -0.16
CA HIS A 432 28.75 -10.39 -1.16
C HIS A 432 27.89 -9.49 -2.07
N ASN A 433 27.15 -8.56 -1.48
CA ASN A 433 26.49 -7.46 -2.18
C ASN A 433 26.78 -6.16 -1.41
N ALA A 434 26.09 -5.07 -1.74
CA ALA A 434 26.17 -3.81 -1.00
C ALA A 434 24.89 -2.99 -1.20
N TRP A 435 24.44 -2.34 -0.14
CA TRP A 435 23.54 -1.19 -0.26
C TRP A 435 24.21 -0.06 -1.04
N SER A 436 23.39 0.83 -1.58
CA SER A 436 23.81 2.05 -2.27
C SER A 436 22.91 3.22 -1.85
N GLY A 437 23.38 4.45 -1.99
CA GLY A 437 22.58 5.66 -1.74
C GLY A 437 21.66 6.06 -2.90
N THR A 438 21.53 5.25 -3.95
CA THR A 438 20.69 5.55 -5.12
C THR A 438 19.21 5.22 -4.88
N ALA A 439 18.32 5.68 -5.76
CA ALA A 439 16.90 5.38 -5.66
C ALA A 439 16.64 3.87 -5.86
N ASP A 440 15.90 3.27 -4.93
CA ASP A 440 15.58 1.83 -4.93
C ASP A 440 14.07 1.60 -4.96
N ALA A 441 13.59 0.98 -6.03
CA ALA A 441 12.19 0.64 -6.19
C ALA A 441 11.81 -0.74 -5.61
N VAL A 442 12.79 -1.61 -5.33
CA VAL A 442 12.53 -2.93 -4.73
C VAL A 442 12.08 -2.75 -3.29
N HIS A 443 12.76 -1.86 -2.55
CA HIS A 443 12.53 -1.58 -1.14
C HIS A 443 11.82 -0.23 -0.94
N ALA A 444 10.73 0.01 -1.67
CA ALA A 444 9.91 1.23 -1.55
C ALA A 444 9.46 1.51 -0.09
N TYR A 445 9.36 0.47 0.76
CA TYR A 445 9.11 0.62 2.19
C TYR A 445 10.13 1.51 2.92
N HIS A 446 11.36 1.67 2.43
CA HIS A 446 12.34 2.60 3.02
C HIS A 446 11.82 4.04 3.00
N GLN A 447 11.37 4.50 1.83
CA GLN A 447 10.85 5.85 1.62
C GLN A 447 9.51 6.03 2.34
N GLU A 448 8.67 5.00 2.35
CA GLU A 448 7.38 5.02 3.04
C GLU A 448 7.54 5.11 4.57
N LEU A 449 8.49 4.36 5.16
CA LEU A 449 8.82 4.47 6.58
C LEU A 449 9.42 5.83 6.93
N ALA A 450 10.35 6.34 6.11
CA ALA A 450 10.89 7.69 6.30
C ALA A 450 9.78 8.75 6.29
N ALA A 451 8.81 8.65 5.37
CA ALA A 451 7.63 9.53 5.33
C ALA A 451 6.74 9.42 6.58
N ARG A 452 6.71 8.24 7.22
CA ARG A 452 6.00 7.99 8.48
C ARG A 452 6.81 8.36 9.73
N GLY A 453 8.00 8.94 9.55
CA GLY A 453 8.83 9.45 10.65
C GLY A 453 9.82 8.42 11.22
N TRP A 454 10.14 7.37 10.47
CA TRP A 454 11.19 6.43 10.82
C TRP A 454 12.55 6.90 10.32
N ALA A 455 13.60 6.40 10.97
CA ALA A 455 14.91 6.27 10.37
C ALA A 455 15.08 4.87 9.76
N VAL A 456 15.77 4.77 8.63
CA VAL A 456 16.17 3.49 8.03
C VAL A 456 17.69 3.48 7.92
N LEU A 457 18.31 2.47 8.52
CA LEU A 457 19.76 2.27 8.53
C LEU A 457 20.12 1.14 7.57
N LEU A 458 20.93 1.47 6.58
CA LEU A 458 21.42 0.55 5.55
C LEU A 458 22.94 0.41 5.73
N LEU A 459 23.43 -0.77 6.10
CA LEU A 459 24.86 -1.00 6.37
C LEU A 459 25.47 -1.99 5.39
N ASN A 460 26.73 -1.75 5.03
CA ASN A 460 27.58 -2.68 4.29
C ASN A 460 28.60 -3.28 5.27
N PRO A 461 28.24 -4.37 5.99
CA PRO A 461 29.12 -5.04 6.96
C PRO A 461 30.30 -5.73 6.26
N ARG A 462 31.29 -6.19 7.02
CA ARG A 462 32.33 -7.08 6.48
C ARG A 462 31.69 -8.28 5.78
N GLY A 463 32.23 -8.67 4.63
CA GLY A 463 31.56 -9.54 3.67
C GLY A 463 30.98 -8.81 2.46
N SER A 464 30.65 -7.51 2.60
CA SER A 464 30.09 -6.70 1.50
C SER A 464 31.11 -6.41 0.40
N ASP A 465 30.60 -6.19 -0.81
CA ASP A 465 31.40 -5.84 -1.98
C ASP A 465 31.74 -4.34 -2.04
N GLY A 466 32.87 -3.99 -2.66
CA GLY A 466 33.30 -2.61 -2.90
C GLY A 466 34.26 -2.02 -1.86
N TYR A 467 34.83 -2.84 -0.97
CA TYR A 467 35.69 -2.41 0.13
C TYR A 467 37.08 -3.09 0.17
N GLY A 468 37.43 -3.87 -0.85
CA GLY A 468 38.68 -4.61 -0.95
C GLY A 468 38.55 -6.09 -0.59
N GLU A 469 39.43 -6.93 -1.14
CA GLU A 469 39.36 -8.40 -1.02
C GLU A 469 39.32 -8.84 0.45
N ALA A 470 40.13 -8.20 1.30
CA ALA A 470 40.20 -8.52 2.72
C ALA A 470 38.86 -8.28 3.44
N PHE A 471 38.12 -7.23 3.07
CA PHE A 471 36.80 -6.95 3.64
C PHE A 471 35.74 -7.90 3.06
N TYR A 472 35.82 -8.20 1.76
CA TYR A 472 34.94 -9.14 1.06
C TYR A 472 35.01 -10.54 1.70
N THR A 473 36.20 -11.07 1.99
CA THR A 473 36.37 -12.42 2.52
C THR A 473 36.29 -12.51 4.05
N ALA A 474 36.10 -11.39 4.76
CA ALA A 474 36.24 -11.32 6.22
C ALA A 474 35.21 -12.15 7.01
N ALA A 475 34.05 -12.45 6.40
CA ALA A 475 32.98 -13.24 7.04
C ALA A 475 33.00 -14.73 6.64
N VAL A 476 33.86 -15.15 5.70
CA VAL A 476 33.93 -16.53 5.23
C VAL A 476 34.22 -17.49 6.39
N GLY A 477 33.36 -18.49 6.57
CA GLY A 477 33.42 -19.47 7.66
C GLY A 477 32.93 -18.95 9.02
N ALA A 478 32.43 -17.72 9.10
CA ALA A 478 32.10 -17.06 10.36
C ALA A 478 30.84 -16.16 10.27
N TRP A 479 29.88 -16.50 9.40
CA TRP A 479 28.59 -15.81 9.29
C TRP A 479 27.90 -15.68 10.66
N GLY A 480 27.37 -14.48 10.97
CA GLY A 480 26.76 -14.16 12.26
C GLY A 480 27.77 -13.90 13.38
N VAL A 481 28.98 -14.43 13.28
CA VAL A 481 30.01 -14.30 14.33
C VAL A 481 30.94 -13.13 14.04
N ALA A 482 31.47 -13.06 12.82
CA ALA A 482 32.43 -12.02 12.44
C ALA A 482 31.74 -10.66 12.21
N ASP A 483 30.51 -10.67 11.71
CA ASP A 483 29.78 -9.55 11.11
C ASP A 483 28.66 -8.99 12.02
N ALA A 484 28.17 -9.70 13.03
CA ALA A 484 27.07 -9.21 13.89
C ALA A 484 27.35 -7.84 14.55
N LYS A 485 28.61 -7.59 14.94
CA LYS A 485 29.02 -6.29 15.51
C LYS A 485 28.92 -5.15 14.53
N ASP A 486 29.07 -5.44 13.24
CA ASP A 486 28.98 -4.45 12.16
C ASP A 486 27.55 -3.92 12.00
N PHE A 487 26.56 -4.55 12.63
CA PHE A 487 25.18 -4.09 12.72
C PHE A 487 24.82 -3.50 14.07
N LEU A 488 25.18 -4.20 15.16
CA LEU A 488 24.75 -3.84 16.51
C LEU A 488 25.44 -2.58 17.05
N GLU A 489 26.72 -2.39 16.77
CA GLU A 489 27.46 -1.23 17.29
C GLU A 489 27.11 0.08 16.56
N PRO A 490 26.87 0.11 15.23
CA PRO A 490 26.28 1.28 14.58
C PRO A 490 24.90 1.67 15.14
N LEU A 491 24.05 0.68 15.48
CA LEU A 491 22.79 0.94 16.15
C LEU A 491 23.00 1.60 17.52
N ASP A 492 23.93 1.09 18.33
CA ASP A 492 24.28 1.66 19.63
C ASP A 492 24.76 3.12 19.50
N ALA A 493 25.56 3.42 18.46
CA ALA A 493 26.02 4.77 18.18
C ALA A 493 24.86 5.73 17.87
N LEU A 494 23.92 5.33 17.00
CA LEU A 494 22.76 6.18 16.66
C LEU A 494 21.80 6.40 17.82
N VAL A 495 21.65 5.40 18.71
CA VAL A 495 20.91 5.56 19.97
C VAL A 495 21.61 6.57 20.89
N ALA A 496 22.93 6.45 21.05
CA ALA A 496 23.71 7.37 21.88
C ALA A 496 23.72 8.81 21.35
N GLU A 497 23.68 8.98 20.02
CA GLU A 497 23.53 10.28 19.34
C GLU A 497 22.13 10.90 19.50
N GLY A 498 21.14 10.12 19.97
CA GLY A 498 19.74 10.56 20.10
C GLY A 498 19.00 10.61 18.76
N ILE A 499 19.52 9.93 17.73
CA ILE A 499 18.87 9.77 16.42
C ILE A 499 17.85 8.63 16.47
N ALA A 500 18.19 7.53 17.14
CA ALA A 500 17.34 6.35 17.24
C ALA A 500 16.79 6.16 18.66
N ASP A 501 15.54 5.72 18.77
CA ASP A 501 14.92 5.35 20.03
C ASP A 501 15.24 3.89 20.37
N ALA A 502 15.93 3.69 21.50
CA ALA A 502 16.37 2.38 21.98
C ALA A 502 15.23 1.37 22.22
N GLN A 503 13.98 1.83 22.37
CA GLN A 503 12.82 0.96 22.59
C GLN A 503 12.04 0.67 21.30
N ARG A 504 12.42 1.30 20.18
CA ARG A 504 11.70 1.24 18.90
C ARG A 504 12.65 0.88 17.76
N LEU A 505 13.47 -0.14 17.99
CA LEU A 505 14.36 -0.72 16.99
C LEU A 505 13.68 -1.89 16.30
N ALA A 506 13.68 -1.90 14.97
CA ALA A 506 13.23 -3.00 14.14
C ALA A 506 14.40 -3.51 13.27
N VAL A 507 14.33 -4.77 12.86
CA VAL A 507 15.29 -5.38 11.94
C VAL A 507 14.57 -6.08 10.77
N SER A 508 15.09 -5.91 9.57
CA SER A 508 14.61 -6.56 8.36
C SER A 508 15.78 -7.08 7.53
N GLY A 509 15.52 -8.08 6.71
CA GLY A 509 16.44 -8.50 5.67
C GLY A 509 15.90 -9.65 4.84
N TYR A 510 16.45 -9.83 3.63
CA TYR A 510 16.09 -10.89 2.70
C TYR A 510 17.31 -11.74 2.32
N SER A 511 17.15 -13.05 2.14
CA SER A 511 18.25 -13.99 1.83
C SER A 511 19.27 -14.08 2.98
N TYR A 512 20.56 -13.82 2.75
CA TYR A 512 21.53 -13.63 3.85
C TYR A 512 21.07 -12.56 4.87
N GLY A 513 20.36 -11.51 4.44
CA GLY A 513 19.72 -10.57 5.38
C GLY A 513 18.63 -11.22 6.24
N GLY A 514 17.92 -12.22 5.69
CA GLY A 514 16.98 -13.06 6.43
C GLY A 514 17.68 -13.97 7.44
N PHE A 515 18.81 -14.58 7.05
CA PHE A 515 19.71 -15.28 7.99
C PHE A 515 20.12 -14.38 9.14
N MET A 516 20.62 -13.18 8.83
CA MET A 516 21.12 -12.25 9.84
C MET A 516 19.98 -11.74 10.74
N THR A 517 18.79 -11.52 10.19
CA THR A 517 17.59 -11.17 10.98
C THR A 517 17.27 -12.27 12.01
N CYS A 518 17.25 -13.53 11.58
CA CYS A 518 17.06 -14.68 12.49
C CYS A 518 18.22 -14.79 13.50
N TYR A 519 19.46 -14.58 13.05
CA TYR A 519 20.64 -14.65 13.90
C TYR A 519 20.59 -13.60 15.01
N LEU A 520 20.45 -12.32 14.65
CA LEU A 520 20.44 -11.20 15.60
C LEU A 520 19.30 -11.34 16.63
N THR A 521 18.08 -11.67 16.19
CA THR A 521 16.93 -11.82 17.10
C THR A 521 17.04 -13.03 18.04
N SER A 522 17.89 -14.01 17.73
CA SER A 522 18.19 -15.14 18.64
C SER A 522 19.35 -14.88 19.59
N HIS A 523 20.05 -13.75 19.45
CA HIS A 523 21.22 -13.37 20.27
C HIS A 523 21.05 -12.06 21.03
N ASP A 524 20.11 -11.21 20.62
CA ASP A 524 19.89 -9.87 21.18
C ASP A 524 18.40 -9.56 21.24
N ASP A 525 17.93 -9.03 22.37
CA ASP A 525 16.52 -8.77 22.66
C ASP A 525 16.11 -7.30 22.48
N ARG A 526 16.98 -6.45 21.94
CA ARG A 526 16.70 -5.02 21.72
C ARG A 526 15.62 -4.73 20.68
N PHE A 527 15.37 -5.65 19.76
CA PHE A 527 14.46 -5.42 18.64
C PHE A 527 13.00 -5.61 19.07
N ALA A 528 12.21 -4.57 18.88
CA ALA A 528 10.77 -4.57 19.11
C ALA A 528 9.98 -5.22 17.95
N ALA A 529 10.54 -5.26 16.74
CA ALA A 529 9.94 -5.93 15.58
C ALA A 529 11.01 -6.56 14.66
N ALA A 530 10.67 -7.64 13.97
CA ALA A 530 11.53 -8.26 12.96
C ALA A 530 10.75 -8.67 11.71
N VAL A 531 11.38 -8.56 10.53
CA VAL A 531 10.88 -9.08 9.25
C VAL A 531 11.97 -9.92 8.59
N ALA A 532 11.80 -11.24 8.59
CA ALA A 532 12.75 -12.17 8.00
C ALA A 532 12.23 -12.68 6.65
N GLY A 533 12.90 -12.29 5.56
CA GLY A 533 12.57 -12.67 4.18
C GLY A 533 13.58 -13.65 3.59
N GLY A 534 13.16 -14.55 2.68
CA GLY A 534 14.09 -15.48 2.01
C GLY A 534 14.98 -16.22 3.02
N VAL A 535 14.36 -16.69 4.10
CA VAL A 535 15.00 -17.13 5.34
C VAL A 535 16.04 -18.23 5.10
N VAL A 536 17.16 -18.15 5.83
CA VAL A 536 18.04 -19.29 6.13
C VAL A 536 18.13 -19.39 7.66
N SER A 537 17.50 -20.40 8.23
CA SER A 537 17.45 -20.62 9.69
C SER A 537 18.33 -21.79 10.13
N ASP A 538 18.53 -22.77 9.26
CA ASP A 538 19.30 -23.98 9.51
C ASP A 538 20.25 -24.25 8.34
N ALA A 539 21.54 -23.98 8.59
CA ALA A 539 22.60 -24.19 7.62
C ALA A 539 22.74 -25.68 7.23
N VAL A 540 22.39 -26.62 8.13
CA VAL A 540 22.50 -28.06 7.84
C VAL A 540 21.52 -28.46 6.74
N SER A 541 20.24 -28.13 6.89
CA SER A 541 19.24 -28.41 5.85
C SER A 541 19.45 -27.55 4.60
N MET A 542 19.88 -26.29 4.74
CA MET A 542 20.21 -25.42 3.60
C MET A 542 21.24 -26.06 2.67
N ALA A 543 22.34 -26.59 3.22
CA ALA A 543 23.42 -27.21 2.46
C ALA A 543 22.95 -28.41 1.60
N GLY A 544 21.88 -29.10 1.99
CA GLY A 544 21.35 -30.25 1.27
C GLY A 544 20.10 -29.97 0.41
N THR A 545 19.47 -28.80 0.56
CA THR A 545 18.18 -28.51 -0.08
C THR A 545 18.22 -27.32 -1.02
N SER A 546 19.18 -26.41 -0.91
CA SER A 546 19.34 -25.25 -1.81
C SER A 546 19.87 -25.67 -3.19
N ASP A 547 19.47 -24.96 -4.25
CA ASP A 547 20.08 -25.08 -5.59
C ASP A 547 21.60 -24.77 -5.61
N SER A 548 22.08 -24.03 -4.61
CA SER A 548 23.49 -23.67 -4.42
C SER A 548 24.09 -24.21 -3.11
N GLY A 549 23.46 -25.20 -2.46
CA GLY A 549 23.80 -25.63 -1.11
C GLY A 549 25.25 -26.12 -0.93
N HIS A 550 25.75 -26.91 -1.87
CA HIS A 550 27.15 -27.40 -1.84
C HIS A 550 28.15 -26.24 -2.01
N TYR A 551 27.88 -25.32 -2.94
CA TYR A 551 28.71 -24.12 -3.13
C TYR A 551 28.74 -23.27 -1.86
N LEU A 552 27.58 -22.92 -1.29
CA LEU A 552 27.50 -22.12 -0.06
C LEU A 552 28.24 -22.81 1.09
N GLY A 553 28.15 -24.13 1.22
CA GLY A 553 28.91 -24.86 2.24
C GLY A 553 30.42 -24.67 2.08
N VAL A 554 30.95 -25.01 0.89
CA VAL A 554 32.40 -25.01 0.63
C VAL A 554 32.98 -23.60 0.58
N ALA A 555 32.28 -22.66 -0.05
CA ALA A 555 32.74 -21.29 -0.26
C ALA A 555 32.52 -20.40 0.97
N GLU A 556 31.38 -20.50 1.65
CA GLU A 556 30.97 -19.49 2.63
C GLU A 556 30.98 -20.00 4.07
N LEU A 557 30.72 -21.29 4.29
CA LEU A 557 30.55 -21.88 5.64
C LEU A 557 31.74 -22.75 6.07
N GLY A 558 32.89 -22.60 5.40
CA GLY A 558 34.14 -23.22 5.80
C GLY A 558 34.29 -24.71 5.44
N GLY A 559 33.35 -25.30 4.69
CA GLY A 559 33.47 -26.68 4.20
C GLY A 559 32.14 -27.40 3.93
N ALA A 560 32.20 -28.67 3.55
CA ALA A 560 31.00 -29.47 3.32
C ALA A 560 30.30 -29.84 4.63
N SER A 561 28.97 -29.72 4.70
CA SER A 561 28.18 -30.02 5.90
C SER A 561 28.30 -31.48 6.35
N SER A 562 28.59 -32.41 5.44
CA SER A 562 28.84 -33.83 5.76
C SER A 562 30.14 -34.05 6.53
N VAL A 563 31.05 -33.07 6.55
CA VAL A 563 32.34 -33.14 7.24
C VAL A 563 32.26 -32.53 8.63
N ASP A 564 31.58 -31.38 8.78
CA ASP A 564 31.45 -30.68 10.06
C ASP A 564 30.00 -30.25 10.36
N GLN A 565 29.17 -31.23 10.70
CA GLN A 565 27.78 -30.97 11.09
C GLN A 565 27.66 -30.13 12.37
N ALA A 566 28.65 -30.17 13.25
CA ALA A 566 28.64 -29.42 14.50
C ALA A 566 28.78 -27.93 14.21
N HIS A 567 29.74 -27.53 13.37
CA HIS A 567 29.90 -26.14 12.95
C HIS A 567 28.64 -25.59 12.27
N PHE A 568 28.06 -26.33 11.33
CA PHE A 568 26.83 -25.91 10.65
C PHE A 568 25.65 -25.75 11.63
N GLY A 569 25.51 -26.67 12.59
CA GLY A 569 24.50 -26.57 13.63
C GLY A 569 24.71 -25.36 14.56
N GLU A 570 25.96 -25.07 14.92
CA GLU A 570 26.32 -23.92 15.77
C GLU A 570 26.10 -22.57 15.06
N SER A 571 26.37 -22.52 13.75
CA SER A 571 26.15 -21.34 12.90
C SER A 571 24.68 -21.09 12.55
N SER A 572 23.78 -22.03 12.87
CA SER A 572 22.36 -21.94 12.53
C SER A 572 21.56 -21.14 13.56
N PRO A 573 20.85 -20.06 13.17
CA PRO A 573 19.95 -19.33 14.07
C PRO A 573 18.93 -20.23 14.78
N LEU A 574 18.45 -21.28 14.10
CA LEU A 574 17.46 -22.21 14.63
C LEU A 574 17.94 -22.90 15.94
N ALA A 575 19.25 -23.11 16.11
CA ALA A 575 19.81 -23.70 17.33
C ALA A 575 19.56 -22.85 18.58
N ARG A 576 19.26 -21.55 18.41
CA ARG A 576 18.98 -20.60 19.49
C ARG A 576 17.59 -19.99 19.42
N VAL A 577 16.69 -20.55 18.62
CA VAL A 577 15.33 -20.03 18.46
C VAL A 577 14.58 -19.90 19.80
N GLY A 578 14.94 -20.72 20.81
CA GLY A 578 14.46 -20.65 22.20
C GLY A 578 14.68 -19.31 22.91
N GLN A 579 15.60 -18.47 22.41
CA GLN A 579 15.93 -17.16 22.96
C GLN A 579 15.14 -16.01 22.33
N VAL A 580 14.48 -16.25 21.19
CA VAL A 580 13.80 -15.19 20.44
C VAL A 580 12.57 -14.71 21.21
N ARG A 581 12.45 -13.39 21.37
CA ARG A 581 11.26 -12.73 21.97
C ARG A 581 10.60 -11.73 21.01
N THR A 582 11.32 -11.31 19.97
CA THR A 582 10.89 -10.29 19.02
C THR A 582 9.76 -10.78 18.12
N PRO A 583 8.62 -10.06 18.05
CA PRO A 583 7.58 -10.29 17.06
C PRO A 583 8.13 -10.34 15.63
N THR A 584 7.94 -11.46 14.93
CA THR A 584 8.60 -11.71 13.63
C THR A 584 7.60 -12.01 12.52
N LEU A 585 7.61 -11.21 11.46
CA LEU A 585 6.99 -11.55 10.17
C LEU A 585 7.98 -12.40 9.37
N VAL A 586 7.53 -13.56 8.90
CA VAL A 586 8.30 -14.44 8.02
C VAL A 586 7.70 -14.36 6.62
N VAL A 587 8.51 -14.00 5.63
CA VAL A 587 8.06 -13.78 4.25
C VAL A 587 8.88 -14.60 3.27
N HIS A 588 8.24 -15.37 2.39
CA HIS A 588 8.98 -16.30 1.55
C HIS A 588 8.29 -16.56 0.20
N GLY A 589 9.08 -16.77 -0.85
CA GLY A 589 8.58 -17.31 -2.12
C GLY A 589 8.26 -18.80 -1.97
N ALA A 590 7.07 -19.25 -2.37
CA ALA A 590 6.69 -20.66 -2.20
C ALA A 590 7.54 -21.62 -3.07
N ASP A 591 8.10 -21.10 -4.17
CA ASP A 591 8.93 -21.85 -5.13
C ASP A 591 10.39 -21.36 -5.08
N ASP A 592 10.82 -20.78 -3.95
CA ASP A 592 12.20 -20.38 -3.71
C ASP A 592 13.08 -21.63 -3.55
N ASP A 593 13.93 -21.89 -4.54
CA ASP A 593 14.90 -23.00 -4.54
C ASP A 593 16.28 -22.55 -4.05
N ARG A 594 16.54 -21.24 -4.00
CA ARG A 594 17.79 -20.68 -3.48
C ARG A 594 17.84 -20.82 -1.97
N CYS A 595 16.82 -20.33 -1.29
CA CYS A 595 16.56 -20.48 0.13
C CYS A 595 15.27 -21.31 0.24
N PRO A 596 15.34 -22.65 0.32
CA PRO A 596 14.16 -23.50 0.30
C PRO A 596 13.12 -23.12 1.35
N VAL A 597 11.83 -23.11 0.98
CA VAL A 597 10.71 -22.68 1.84
C VAL A 597 10.68 -23.34 3.23
N GLY A 598 11.21 -24.56 3.34
CA GLY A 598 11.36 -25.27 4.61
C GLY A 598 12.16 -24.50 5.66
N GLN A 599 13.07 -23.60 5.26
CA GLN A 599 13.78 -22.69 6.17
C GLN A 599 12.81 -21.74 6.90
N ALA A 600 11.92 -21.08 6.14
CA ALA A 600 10.89 -20.21 6.73
C ALA A 600 9.90 -21.00 7.59
N GLU A 601 9.51 -22.20 7.15
CA GLU A 601 8.58 -23.05 7.89
C GLU A 601 9.17 -23.51 9.24
N GLN A 602 10.46 -23.90 9.27
CA GLN A 602 11.16 -24.26 10.50
C GLN A 602 11.19 -23.09 11.48
N TRP A 603 11.60 -21.90 11.03
CA TRP A 603 11.67 -20.71 11.88
C TRP A 603 10.29 -20.32 12.42
N PHE A 604 9.30 -20.20 11.53
CA PHE A 604 7.92 -19.85 11.91
C PHE A 604 7.33 -20.85 12.91
N THR A 605 7.47 -22.15 12.65
CA THR A 605 6.93 -23.20 13.54
C THR A 605 7.53 -23.08 14.94
N ALA A 606 8.87 -22.95 15.02
CA ALA A 606 9.56 -22.83 16.29
C ALA A 606 9.20 -21.55 17.07
N LEU A 607 8.95 -20.43 16.39
CA LEU A 607 8.46 -19.19 17.03
C LEU A 607 7.02 -19.34 17.53
N ARG A 608 6.14 -19.97 16.73
CA ARG A 608 4.74 -20.23 17.12
C ARG A 608 4.64 -21.13 18.34
N GLU A 609 5.45 -22.18 18.42
CA GLU A 609 5.49 -23.10 19.57
C GLU A 609 5.88 -22.40 20.88
N GLN A 610 6.69 -21.35 20.80
CA GLN A 610 7.11 -20.54 21.94
C GLN A 610 6.12 -19.43 22.31
N GLY A 611 5.06 -19.22 21.52
CA GLY A 611 4.11 -18.13 21.72
C GLY A 611 4.65 -16.75 21.34
N VAL A 612 5.73 -16.66 20.57
CA VAL A 612 6.20 -15.39 20.00
C VAL A 612 5.18 -14.93 18.95
N PRO A 613 4.73 -13.65 18.96
CA PRO A 613 3.88 -13.13 17.90
C PRO A 613 4.57 -13.27 16.54
N THR A 614 4.01 -14.09 15.66
CA THR A 614 4.60 -14.32 14.34
C THR A 614 3.54 -14.67 13.30
N ARG A 615 3.84 -14.37 12.04
CA ARG A 615 3.03 -14.64 10.86
C ARG A 615 3.93 -15.14 9.74
N LEU A 616 3.51 -16.20 9.05
CA LEU A 616 4.15 -16.69 7.82
C LEU A 616 3.35 -16.22 6.60
N VAL A 617 4.03 -15.68 5.60
CA VAL A 617 3.47 -15.27 4.31
C VAL A 617 4.23 -15.99 3.22
N LEU A 618 3.53 -16.83 2.46
CA LEU A 618 4.07 -17.56 1.32
C LEU A 618 3.47 -17.00 0.04
N TYR A 619 4.31 -16.56 -0.90
CA TYR A 619 3.89 -16.08 -2.21
C TYR A 619 3.83 -17.24 -3.22
N PRO A 620 2.65 -17.62 -3.74
CA PRO A 620 2.54 -18.77 -4.64
C PRO A 620 3.24 -18.54 -5.99
N GLY A 621 4.03 -19.50 -6.47
CA GLY A 621 4.74 -19.37 -7.74
C GLY A 621 5.89 -18.37 -7.74
N ALA A 622 6.29 -17.88 -6.57
CA ALA A 622 7.37 -16.91 -6.41
C ALA A 622 8.69 -17.63 -6.09
N SER A 623 9.72 -17.38 -6.91
CA SER A 623 11.10 -17.81 -6.67
C SER A 623 11.83 -16.85 -5.71
N HIS A 624 13.13 -17.06 -5.47
CA HIS A 624 13.92 -16.20 -4.61
C HIS A 624 13.89 -14.72 -5.00
N LEU A 625 13.93 -14.43 -6.32
CA LEU A 625 14.01 -13.07 -6.86
C LEU A 625 12.65 -12.37 -7.02
N PHE A 626 11.58 -12.90 -6.43
CA PHE A 626 10.23 -12.35 -6.64
C PHE A 626 10.08 -10.90 -6.17
N ILE A 627 10.89 -10.45 -5.20
CA ILE A 627 10.89 -9.06 -4.74
C ILE A 627 11.39 -8.09 -5.83
N LEU A 628 12.19 -8.56 -6.80
CA LEU A 628 12.71 -7.77 -7.92
C LEU A 628 11.89 -7.96 -9.20
N GLU A 629 11.66 -9.23 -9.58
CA GLU A 629 11.13 -9.62 -10.89
C GLU A 629 9.81 -10.39 -10.83
N GLY A 630 9.30 -10.65 -9.62
CA GLY A 630 8.04 -11.33 -9.43
C GLY A 630 6.83 -10.47 -9.83
N LYS A 631 5.64 -11.04 -9.62
CA LYS A 631 4.39 -10.36 -9.91
C LYS A 631 4.33 -8.98 -9.22
N PRO A 632 3.91 -7.92 -9.92
CA PRO A 632 3.70 -6.61 -9.31
C PRO A 632 2.89 -6.66 -8.00
N SER A 633 1.82 -7.45 -7.95
CA SER A 633 0.99 -7.62 -6.75
C SER A 633 1.78 -8.15 -5.56
N HIS A 634 2.67 -9.13 -5.77
CA HIS A 634 3.51 -9.71 -4.73
C HIS A 634 4.55 -8.71 -4.22
N ARG A 635 5.19 -7.95 -5.12
CA ARG A 635 6.17 -6.91 -4.74
C ARG A 635 5.52 -5.78 -3.93
N THR A 636 4.33 -5.33 -4.33
CA THR A 636 3.56 -4.32 -3.60
C THR A 636 3.09 -4.85 -2.24
N ASP A 637 2.58 -6.09 -2.15
CA ASP A 637 2.17 -6.71 -0.89
C ASP A 637 3.36 -6.90 0.07
N PHE A 638 4.53 -7.32 -0.44
CA PHE A 638 5.76 -7.41 0.34
C PHE A 638 6.10 -6.08 1.00
N ASN A 639 6.20 -5.00 0.21
CA ASN A 639 6.50 -3.67 0.71
C ASN A 639 5.51 -3.20 1.77
N ARG A 640 4.19 -3.36 1.54
CA ARG A 640 3.16 -2.99 2.52
C ARG A 640 3.29 -3.77 3.83
N ARG A 641 3.52 -5.08 3.77
CA ARG A 641 3.63 -5.92 4.95
C ARG A 641 4.85 -5.60 5.81
N VAL A 642 5.98 -5.22 5.19
CA VAL A 642 7.15 -4.75 5.94
C VAL A 642 6.75 -3.53 6.77
N VAL A 643 6.18 -2.50 6.12
CA VAL A 643 5.72 -1.28 6.80
C VAL A 643 4.72 -1.60 7.90
N ASP A 644 3.66 -2.35 7.60
CA ASP A 644 2.59 -2.65 8.55
C ASP A 644 3.11 -3.38 9.79
N TRP A 645 4.04 -4.33 9.62
CA TRP A 645 4.57 -5.13 10.73
C TRP A 645 5.47 -4.31 11.65
N VAL A 646 6.39 -3.52 11.08
CA VAL A 646 7.30 -2.71 11.90
C VAL A 646 6.54 -1.58 12.59
N GLU A 647 5.55 -0.96 11.94
CA GLU A 647 4.63 0.01 12.56
C GLU A 647 3.84 -0.60 13.71
N GLN A 648 3.30 -1.81 13.52
CA GLN A 648 2.51 -2.48 14.54
C GLN A 648 3.29 -2.72 15.85
N TYR A 649 4.56 -3.12 15.75
CA TYR A 649 5.32 -3.62 16.90
C TYR A 649 6.43 -2.69 17.40
N ALA A 650 7.01 -1.89 16.52
CA ALA A 650 8.09 -0.95 16.83
C ALA A 650 7.73 0.52 16.46
N GLY A 651 6.60 0.75 15.79
CA GLY A 651 6.05 2.08 15.60
C GLY A 651 5.51 2.68 16.90
N SER A 652 4.93 3.86 16.81
CA SER A 652 4.21 4.42 17.96
C SER A 652 2.99 3.52 18.23
N PRO A 653 2.84 2.88 19.41
CA PRO A 653 1.74 1.96 19.65
C PRO A 653 0.40 2.62 19.28
N GLY A 654 -0.20 2.16 18.19
CA GLY A 654 -1.55 2.51 17.73
C GLY A 654 -1.80 3.89 17.12
N ARG A 655 -0.80 4.71 16.76
CA ARG A 655 -1.07 6.08 16.27
C ARG A 655 -0.76 6.26 14.77
N VAL A 656 -1.72 5.92 13.92
CA VAL A 656 -1.72 6.31 12.49
C VAL A 656 -1.85 7.84 12.37
N PRO A 657 -0.90 8.56 11.75
CA PRO A 657 -1.00 10.01 11.57
C PRO A 657 -2.26 10.42 10.80
N LEU A 658 -2.85 11.58 11.11
CA LEU A 658 -3.93 12.12 10.30
C LEU A 658 -3.38 12.65 8.95
N ASP A 659 -3.48 11.84 7.89
CA ASP A 659 -3.13 12.26 6.53
C ASP A 659 -4.29 13.01 5.85
N GLY A 660 -4.23 14.34 5.89
CA GLY A 660 -5.24 15.19 5.25
C GLY A 660 -5.35 14.97 3.73
N ALA A 661 -4.25 14.65 3.05
CA ALA A 661 -4.26 14.39 1.62
C ALA A 661 -4.94 13.05 1.28
N HIS A 662 -4.74 12.02 2.11
CA HIS A 662 -5.47 10.76 2.02
C HIS A 662 -6.98 10.99 2.13
N TRP A 663 -7.43 11.64 3.21
CA TRP A 663 -8.86 11.85 3.45
C TRP A 663 -9.51 12.77 2.41
N GLN A 664 -8.76 13.74 1.86
CA GLN A 664 -9.20 14.55 0.71
C GLN A 664 -9.47 13.70 -0.54
N ARG A 665 -8.57 12.76 -0.87
CA ARG A 665 -8.75 11.84 -2.00
C ARG A 665 -9.92 10.90 -1.78
N ARG A 666 -10.04 10.30 -0.59
CA ARG A 666 -11.14 9.39 -0.23
C ARG A 666 -12.49 10.09 -0.29
N LEU A 667 -12.63 11.26 0.34
CA LEU A 667 -13.88 12.04 0.29
C LEU A 667 -14.28 12.35 -1.15
N THR A 668 -13.34 12.81 -1.99
CA THR A 668 -13.60 13.14 -3.40
C THR A 668 -14.05 11.92 -4.20
N ALA A 669 -13.40 10.78 -4.01
CA ALA A 669 -13.74 9.54 -4.70
C ALA A 669 -15.15 9.04 -4.32
N LEU A 670 -15.46 9.02 -3.02
CA LEU A 670 -16.75 8.55 -2.54
C LEU A 670 -17.89 9.54 -2.86
N ALA A 671 -17.66 10.85 -2.79
CA ALA A 671 -18.64 11.86 -3.19
C ALA A 671 -19.04 11.70 -4.66
N ARG A 672 -18.06 11.42 -5.54
CA ARG A 672 -18.33 11.09 -6.94
C ARG A 672 -19.11 9.78 -7.08
N LYS A 673 -18.69 8.72 -6.39
CA LYS A 673 -19.35 7.39 -6.41
C LYS A 673 -20.83 7.48 -6.05
N TYR A 674 -21.15 8.31 -5.06
CA TYR A 674 -22.50 8.46 -4.51
C TYR A 674 -23.25 9.70 -5.01
N ARG A 675 -22.74 10.38 -6.04
CA ARG A 675 -23.37 11.55 -6.66
C ARG A 675 -23.69 12.67 -5.66
N VAL A 676 -22.85 12.83 -4.64
CA VAL A 676 -22.99 13.88 -3.63
C VAL A 676 -22.53 15.21 -4.26
N PRO A 677 -23.37 16.26 -4.34
CA PRO A 677 -23.02 17.50 -5.02
C PRO A 677 -21.85 18.24 -4.39
N GLY A 678 -21.82 18.29 -3.06
CA GLY A 678 -20.75 18.88 -2.27
C GLY A 678 -20.72 18.31 -0.85
N ALA A 679 -19.51 18.15 -0.31
CA ALA A 679 -19.29 17.61 1.03
C ALA A 679 -18.06 18.21 1.70
N ALA A 680 -18.07 18.28 3.02
CA ALA A 680 -16.97 18.71 3.87
C ALA A 680 -16.82 17.74 5.06
N LEU A 681 -15.60 17.25 5.28
CA LEU A 681 -15.20 16.30 6.31
C LEU A 681 -14.26 17.01 7.29
N GLY A 682 -14.43 16.71 8.58
CA GLY A 682 -13.47 17.06 9.62
C GLY A 682 -13.16 15.84 10.49
N ILE A 683 -11.89 15.66 10.82
CA ILE A 683 -11.41 14.65 11.76
C ILE A 683 -10.58 15.35 12.83
N LEU A 684 -10.88 15.09 14.10
CA LEU A 684 -10.15 15.58 15.28
C LEU A 684 -9.65 14.40 16.08
N ARG A 685 -8.37 14.42 16.45
CA ARG A 685 -7.81 13.59 17.51
C ARG A 685 -7.30 14.48 18.63
N LEU A 686 -7.82 14.31 19.85
CA LEU A 686 -7.42 15.12 21.00
C LEU A 686 -5.96 14.93 21.40
N ASP A 687 -5.47 13.70 21.32
CA ASP A 687 -4.07 13.40 21.63
C ASP A 687 -3.16 14.04 20.58
N GLY A 688 -2.36 15.02 20.99
CA GLY A 688 -1.58 15.90 20.10
C GLY A 688 -2.36 17.03 19.43
N ASP A 689 -3.65 17.20 19.74
CA ASP A 689 -4.56 18.24 19.20
C ASP A 689 -4.59 18.32 17.65
N GLU A 690 -4.47 17.17 16.97
CA GLU A 690 -4.43 17.08 15.51
C GLU A 690 -5.82 17.25 14.88
N GLN A 691 -5.90 17.96 13.76
CA GLN A 691 -7.10 18.08 12.94
C GLN A 691 -6.78 18.01 11.45
N VAL A 692 -7.66 17.37 10.69
CA VAL A 692 -7.65 17.43 9.23
C VAL A 692 -9.03 17.77 8.70
N PHE A 693 -9.04 18.57 7.65
CA PHE A 693 -10.24 18.98 6.93
C PHE A 693 -10.10 18.59 5.47
N ALA A 694 -11.20 18.17 4.88
CA ALA A 694 -11.29 17.85 3.46
C ALA A 694 -12.62 18.33 2.91
N HIS A 695 -12.64 18.81 1.66
CA HIS A 695 -13.88 19.27 1.03
C HIS A 695 -13.89 18.97 -0.46
N THR A 696 -15.08 18.79 -1.03
CA THR A 696 -15.22 18.46 -2.46
C THR A 696 -16.56 18.93 -3.01
N GLY A 697 -16.62 19.14 -4.33
CA GLY A 697 -17.85 19.49 -5.04
C GLY A 697 -18.30 20.95 -4.87
N VAL A 698 -19.61 21.17 -4.95
CA VAL A 698 -20.25 22.50 -5.01
C VAL A 698 -21.32 22.69 -3.94
N LEU A 699 -21.44 23.92 -3.43
CA LEU A 699 -22.48 24.33 -2.49
C LEU A 699 -23.88 24.36 -3.12
N ASN A 700 -23.96 24.63 -4.42
CA ASN A 700 -25.21 24.70 -5.17
C ASN A 700 -24.94 24.41 -6.66
N LYS A 701 -25.54 23.35 -7.21
CA LYS A 701 -25.38 22.97 -8.62
C LYS A 701 -25.88 24.03 -9.61
N ALA A 702 -26.84 24.88 -9.22
CA ALA A 702 -27.30 25.96 -10.08
C ALA A 702 -26.30 27.13 -10.18
N THR A 703 -25.48 27.35 -9.15
CA THR A 703 -24.48 28.46 -9.15
C THR A 703 -23.07 27.99 -9.43
N GLY A 704 -22.75 26.71 -9.20
CA GLY A 704 -21.43 26.13 -9.38
C GLY A 704 -20.38 26.57 -8.36
N VAL A 705 -20.79 27.26 -7.29
CA VAL A 705 -19.85 27.72 -6.24
C VAL A 705 -19.26 26.52 -5.52
N ALA A 706 -17.94 26.46 -5.44
CA ALA A 706 -17.22 25.35 -4.81
C ALA A 706 -17.42 25.33 -3.28
N VAL A 707 -17.36 24.13 -2.69
CA VAL A 707 -17.20 23.97 -1.25
C VAL A 707 -15.78 24.36 -0.85
N THR A 708 -15.63 25.03 0.28
CA THR A 708 -14.38 25.51 0.90
C THR A 708 -14.38 25.25 2.41
N ASP A 709 -13.25 25.48 3.08
CA ASP A 709 -13.14 25.34 4.54
C ASP A 709 -14.10 26.26 5.32
N GLU A 710 -14.43 27.42 4.75
CA GLU A 710 -15.35 28.41 5.34
C GLU A 710 -16.82 28.19 4.94
N SER A 711 -17.11 27.08 4.26
CA SER A 711 -18.47 26.78 3.81
C SER A 711 -19.33 26.26 4.96
N VAL A 712 -20.51 26.85 5.11
CA VAL A 712 -21.47 26.46 6.15
C VAL A 712 -22.55 25.55 5.59
N PHE A 713 -22.86 24.50 6.34
CA PHE A 713 -23.92 23.54 6.03
C PHE A 713 -24.94 23.55 7.16
N GLN A 714 -26.19 23.22 6.86
CA GLN A 714 -27.15 22.95 7.92
C GLN A 714 -26.78 21.64 8.61
N ILE A 715 -26.47 21.69 9.91
CA ILE A 715 -26.12 20.49 10.69
C ILE A 715 -27.37 19.73 11.15
N GLY A 716 -28.56 20.22 10.78
CA GLY A 716 -29.83 19.62 11.10
C GLY A 716 -29.96 19.31 12.57
N SER A 717 -30.48 18.12 12.87
CA SER A 717 -30.78 17.69 14.23
C SER A 717 -29.58 17.56 15.18
N ILE A 718 -28.33 17.65 14.71
CA ILE A 718 -27.17 17.82 15.60
C ILE A 718 -27.38 19.04 16.53
N THR A 719 -28.12 20.05 16.06
CA THR A 719 -28.62 21.21 16.84
C THR A 719 -29.22 20.84 18.19
N LYS A 720 -29.92 19.71 18.29
CA LYS A 720 -30.55 19.27 19.55
C LYS A 720 -29.54 19.15 20.68
N VAL A 721 -28.33 18.69 20.36
CA VAL A 721 -27.27 18.52 21.35
C VAL A 721 -26.74 19.86 21.86
N TRP A 722 -26.78 20.92 21.05
CA TRP A 722 -26.41 22.27 21.45
C TRP A 722 -27.47 22.84 22.39
N THR A 723 -28.75 22.66 22.03
CA THR A 723 -29.88 23.00 22.91
C THR A 723 -29.79 22.24 24.24
N ALA A 724 -29.53 20.93 24.21
CA ALA A 724 -29.36 20.12 25.41
C ALA A 724 -28.18 20.60 26.27
N THR A 725 -27.06 20.96 25.64
CA THR A 725 -25.87 21.47 26.33
C THR A 725 -26.18 22.77 27.09
N VAL A 726 -26.87 23.74 26.47
CA VAL A 726 -27.31 24.97 27.16
C VAL A 726 -28.28 24.65 28.28
N ALA A 727 -29.21 23.71 28.08
CA ALA A 727 -30.13 23.30 29.13
C ALA A 727 -29.38 22.70 30.33
N MET A 728 -28.33 21.90 30.08
CA MET A 728 -27.47 21.35 31.12
C MET A 728 -26.59 22.39 31.82
N GLN A 729 -26.20 23.48 31.15
CA GLN A 729 -25.56 24.63 31.82
C GLN A 729 -26.51 25.27 32.85
N LEU A 730 -27.80 25.40 32.51
CA LEU A 730 -28.80 25.92 33.46
C LEU A 730 -29.02 24.97 34.64
N VAL A 731 -28.83 23.66 34.43
CA VAL A 731 -28.83 22.65 35.51
C VAL A 731 -27.59 22.84 36.41
N ASP A 732 -26.40 23.01 35.83
CA ASP A 732 -25.18 23.30 36.59
C ASP A 732 -25.29 24.59 37.44
N GLU A 733 -26.01 25.59 36.92
CA GLU A 733 -26.28 26.86 37.61
C GLU A 733 -27.38 26.74 38.69
N GLY A 734 -28.05 25.59 38.79
CA GLY A 734 -29.17 25.37 39.71
C GLY A 734 -30.45 26.13 39.32
N LEU A 735 -30.54 26.62 38.08
CA LEU A 735 -31.69 27.34 37.54
C LEU A 735 -32.73 26.40 36.92
N LEU A 736 -32.36 25.15 36.68
CA LEU A 736 -33.20 24.13 36.07
C LEU A 736 -32.97 22.79 36.77
N ASP A 737 -34.04 22.07 37.07
CA ASP A 737 -34.00 20.69 37.54
C ASP A 737 -34.52 19.77 36.42
N LEU A 738 -33.76 18.73 36.09
CA LEU A 738 -34.09 17.78 35.02
C LEU A 738 -35.39 17.02 35.29
N ASP A 739 -35.71 16.80 36.56
CA ASP A 739 -36.80 15.95 37.02
C ASP A 739 -37.98 16.75 37.57
N ALA A 740 -37.86 18.09 37.64
CA ALA A 740 -38.99 18.95 37.92
C ALA A 740 -39.93 19.09 36.71
N PRO A 741 -41.25 19.22 36.93
CA PRO A 741 -42.19 19.54 35.87
C PRO A 741 -41.84 20.82 35.13
N ILE A 742 -41.87 20.79 33.80
CA ILE A 742 -41.61 21.98 32.97
C ILE A 742 -42.64 23.09 33.22
N ALA A 743 -43.85 22.74 33.68
CA ALA A 743 -44.88 23.69 34.06
C ALA A 743 -44.44 24.64 35.20
N ASP A 744 -43.43 24.27 36.01
CA ASP A 744 -42.87 25.14 37.05
C ASP A 744 -42.11 26.34 36.43
N VAL A 745 -41.55 26.17 35.23
CA VAL A 745 -40.90 27.23 34.44
C VAL A 745 -41.89 27.89 33.48
N LEU A 746 -42.77 27.09 32.86
CA LEU A 746 -43.74 27.50 31.86
C LEU A 746 -45.17 27.23 32.35
N PRO A 747 -45.72 28.00 33.30
CA PRO A 747 -47.08 27.80 33.81
C PRO A 747 -48.16 27.99 32.73
N GLU A 748 -47.82 28.68 31.64
CA GLU A 748 -48.64 28.84 30.44
C GLU A 748 -48.75 27.57 29.57
N LEU A 749 -47.88 26.55 29.75
CA LEU A 749 -47.83 25.37 28.90
C LEU A 749 -49.17 24.62 28.91
N ARG A 750 -49.66 24.28 27.71
CA ARG A 750 -50.81 23.40 27.51
C ARG A 750 -50.43 22.34 26.46
N LEU A 751 -50.65 21.08 26.78
CA LEU A 751 -50.55 19.95 25.86
C LEU A 751 -51.92 19.27 25.74
N ALA A 752 -52.12 18.46 24.71
CA ALA A 752 -53.38 17.75 24.49
C ALA A 752 -53.80 16.89 25.70
N ASP A 753 -52.84 16.32 26.42
CA ASP A 753 -53.06 15.62 27.70
C ASP A 753 -52.70 16.53 28.91
N PRO A 754 -53.70 16.93 29.73
CA PRO A 754 -53.47 17.75 30.91
C PRO A 754 -52.62 17.08 32.00
N ASP A 755 -52.60 15.75 32.08
CA ASP A 755 -51.80 15.03 33.07
C ASP A 755 -50.34 14.92 32.63
N VAL A 756 -50.08 14.82 31.32
CA VAL A 756 -48.74 14.97 30.75
C VAL A 756 -48.24 16.40 30.96
N THR A 757 -49.08 17.41 30.77
CA THR A 757 -48.72 18.83 31.02
C THR A 757 -48.17 19.06 32.43
N LYS A 758 -48.73 18.39 33.45
CA LYS A 758 -48.30 18.54 34.86
C LYS A 758 -47.04 17.74 35.21
N GLN A 759 -46.67 16.76 34.40
CA GLN A 759 -45.65 15.76 34.75
C GLN A 759 -44.46 15.74 33.80
N VAL A 760 -44.58 16.26 32.59
CA VAL A 760 -43.49 16.28 31.62
C VAL A 760 -42.33 17.11 32.18
N THR A 761 -41.13 16.56 32.09
CA THR A 761 -39.89 17.13 32.64
C THR A 761 -38.90 17.38 31.53
N LEU A 762 -37.85 18.16 31.80
CA LEU A 762 -36.79 18.37 30.81
C LEU A 762 -36.12 17.05 30.41
N ARG A 763 -35.94 16.11 31.35
CA ARG A 763 -35.41 14.77 31.05
C ARG A 763 -36.26 14.07 29.99
N HIS A 764 -37.59 14.13 30.10
CA HIS A 764 -38.47 13.51 29.10
C HIS A 764 -38.29 14.12 27.70
N LEU A 765 -38.05 15.43 27.61
CA LEU A 765 -37.79 16.11 26.33
C LEU A 765 -36.45 15.69 25.72
N LEU A 766 -35.37 15.73 26.52
CA LEU A 766 -34.00 15.44 26.05
C LEU A 766 -33.78 13.96 25.71
N THR A 767 -34.64 13.08 26.23
CA THR A 767 -34.58 11.63 26.00
C THR A 767 -35.60 11.12 24.99
N HIS A 768 -36.39 12.01 24.39
CA HIS A 768 -37.45 11.64 23.45
C HIS A 768 -38.50 10.67 24.03
N THR A 769 -38.82 10.83 25.31
CA THR A 769 -39.80 10.00 26.03
C THR A 769 -41.04 10.78 26.48
N SER A 770 -41.23 12.00 25.98
CA SER A 770 -42.35 12.89 26.36
C SER A 770 -43.72 12.39 25.90
N GLY A 771 -43.77 11.61 24.82
CA GLY A 771 -45.01 11.18 24.17
C GLY A 771 -45.70 12.24 23.31
N ILE A 772 -45.20 13.48 23.32
CA ILE A 772 -45.67 14.56 22.44
C ILE A 772 -45.33 14.18 20.99
N ASP A 773 -46.26 14.34 20.05
CA ASP A 773 -45.96 14.13 18.63
C ASP A 773 -44.78 15.01 18.19
N GLY A 774 -43.82 14.38 17.52
CA GLY A 774 -42.54 14.98 17.16
C GLY A 774 -42.52 15.73 15.84
N ASP A 775 -43.59 15.66 15.04
CA ASP A 775 -43.62 16.10 13.64
C ASP A 775 -44.53 17.31 13.41
N VAL A 776 -44.67 18.18 14.41
CA VAL A 776 -45.36 19.47 14.27
C VAL A 776 -44.39 20.50 13.67
N PHE A 777 -44.60 20.92 12.41
CA PHE A 777 -43.74 21.90 11.70
C PHE A 777 -44.46 23.22 11.39
N THR A 778 -45.34 23.66 12.28
CA THR A 778 -46.12 24.90 12.11
C THR A 778 -45.20 26.13 12.00
N ASP A 779 -45.33 26.88 10.90
CA ASP A 779 -44.67 28.18 10.75
C ASP A 779 -45.40 29.23 11.58
N THR A 780 -44.73 29.74 12.61
CA THR A 780 -45.26 30.77 13.52
C THR A 780 -44.70 32.16 13.24
N GLY A 781 -44.06 32.33 12.07
CA GLY A 781 -43.48 33.57 11.61
C GLY A 781 -42.02 33.76 12.01
N ARG A 782 -41.43 34.85 11.53
CA ARG A 782 -39.99 35.16 11.69
C ARG A 782 -39.65 35.99 12.93
N GLY A 783 -40.63 36.33 13.78
CA GLY A 783 -40.41 37.14 14.98
C GLY A 783 -39.67 36.39 16.09
N ASP A 784 -39.13 37.13 17.07
CA ASP A 784 -38.47 36.54 18.25
C ASP A 784 -39.43 35.78 19.17
N ASP A 785 -40.74 35.95 18.96
CA ASP A 785 -41.82 35.22 19.63
C ASP A 785 -42.21 33.91 18.91
N CYS A 786 -41.46 33.48 17.88
CA CYS A 786 -41.82 32.30 17.08
C CYS A 786 -41.83 31.00 17.90
N VAL A 787 -40.85 30.78 18.79
CA VAL A 787 -40.81 29.60 19.67
C VAL A 787 -41.93 29.63 20.70
N GLU A 788 -42.24 30.80 21.27
CA GLU A 788 -43.38 30.99 22.17
C GLU A 788 -44.71 30.62 21.49
N LYS A 789 -44.95 31.18 20.30
CA LYS A 789 -46.14 30.88 19.49
C LYS A 789 -46.22 29.40 19.12
N TYR A 790 -45.09 28.76 18.85
CA TYR A 790 -45.07 27.34 18.51
C TYR A 790 -45.48 26.49 19.71
N VAL A 791 -44.94 26.78 20.90
CA VAL A 791 -45.33 26.08 22.13
C VAL A 791 -46.82 26.23 22.43
N ALA A 792 -47.42 27.38 22.10
CA ALA A 792 -48.86 27.58 22.25
C ALA A 792 -49.72 26.68 21.36
N VAL A 793 -49.19 26.15 20.25
CA VAL A 793 -49.89 25.24 19.33
C VAL A 793 -49.78 23.77 19.77
N LEU A 794 -48.89 23.44 20.73
CA LEU A 794 -48.73 22.07 21.21
C LEU A 794 -49.95 21.55 22.01
N ASP A 795 -50.93 22.41 22.31
CA ASP A 795 -52.22 21.98 22.86
C ASP A 795 -53.05 21.14 21.87
N GLN A 796 -52.72 21.23 20.58
CA GLN A 796 -53.34 20.48 19.48
C GLN A 796 -52.53 19.25 19.06
N ALA A 797 -51.27 19.13 19.48
CA ALA A 797 -50.41 18.02 19.10
C ALA A 797 -50.87 16.72 19.75
N ALA A 798 -50.98 15.65 18.98
CA ALA A 798 -51.40 14.35 19.50
C ALA A 798 -50.41 13.79 20.55
N GLN A 799 -50.94 12.98 21.47
CA GLN A 799 -50.13 12.17 22.37
C GLN A 799 -49.91 10.79 21.73
N THR A 800 -48.67 10.50 21.33
CA THR A 800 -48.31 9.28 20.58
C THR A 800 -48.13 8.06 21.47
N HIS A 801 -47.67 8.24 22.70
CA HIS A 801 -47.53 7.20 23.72
C HIS A 801 -47.60 7.79 25.14
N PRO A 802 -47.82 6.99 26.19
CA PRO A 802 -47.77 7.49 27.56
C PRO A 802 -46.39 8.06 27.92
N LEU A 803 -46.37 9.08 28.79
CA LEU A 803 -45.13 9.72 29.26
C LEU A 803 -44.15 8.68 29.82
N GLY A 804 -42.90 8.71 29.35
CA GLY A 804 -41.84 7.80 29.80
C GLY A 804 -41.92 6.36 29.30
N ALA A 805 -42.97 5.98 28.54
CA ALA A 805 -43.23 4.56 28.23
C ALA A 805 -42.30 3.97 27.15
N THR A 806 -41.86 4.78 26.19
CA THR A 806 -40.98 4.36 25.09
C THR A 806 -40.29 5.58 24.50
N LEU A 807 -39.27 5.35 23.68
CA LEU A 807 -38.61 6.40 22.92
C LEU A 807 -39.34 6.59 21.59
N SER A 808 -39.73 7.83 21.31
CA SER A 808 -40.21 8.29 20.01
C SER A 808 -39.58 9.63 19.73
N TYR A 809 -38.71 9.69 18.71
CA TYR A 809 -37.91 10.88 18.46
C TYR A 809 -38.83 12.10 18.23
N CYS A 810 -38.54 13.21 18.92
CA CYS A 810 -39.50 14.30 19.12
C CYS A 810 -38.85 15.67 18.91
N ASN A 811 -39.13 16.32 17.77
CA ASN A 811 -38.62 17.69 17.51
C ASN A 811 -39.33 18.71 18.39
N SER A 812 -40.65 18.58 18.55
CA SER A 812 -41.48 19.46 19.37
C SER A 812 -41.00 19.53 20.82
N GLY A 813 -40.50 18.41 21.36
CA GLY A 813 -39.87 18.38 22.68
C GLY A 813 -38.62 19.25 22.76
N PHE A 814 -37.76 19.25 21.74
CA PHE A 814 -36.58 20.13 21.72
C PHE A 814 -36.92 21.60 21.51
N ILE A 815 -37.99 21.91 20.76
CA ILE A 815 -38.50 23.28 20.64
C ILE A 815 -39.05 23.77 21.99
N LEU A 816 -39.77 22.92 22.73
CA LEU A 816 -40.21 23.21 24.09
C LEU A 816 -39.02 23.40 25.05
N ALA A 817 -37.95 22.59 24.93
CA ALA A 817 -36.72 22.79 25.69
C ALA A 817 -36.05 24.15 25.35
N GLY A 818 -36.07 24.55 24.08
CA GLY A 818 -35.69 25.89 23.65
C GLY A 818 -36.50 26.98 24.36
N ARG A 819 -37.82 26.81 24.49
CA ARG A 819 -38.67 27.76 25.21
C ARG A 819 -38.35 27.85 26.71
N VAL A 820 -38.00 26.73 27.34
CA VAL A 820 -37.52 26.71 28.73
C VAL A 820 -36.25 27.55 28.87
N ILE A 821 -35.30 27.41 27.94
CA ILE A 821 -34.08 28.23 27.89
C ILE A 821 -34.43 29.71 27.75
N GLU A 822 -35.35 30.06 26.85
CA GLU A 822 -35.77 31.46 26.68
C GLU A 822 -36.32 32.07 27.96
N LYS A 823 -37.18 31.31 28.65
CA LYS A 823 -37.81 31.75 29.89
C LYS A 823 -36.81 31.97 31.02
N LEU A 824 -35.86 31.05 31.20
CA LEU A 824 -34.88 31.10 32.28
C LEU A 824 -33.76 32.12 32.02
N THR A 825 -33.39 32.33 30.76
CA THR A 825 -32.33 33.29 30.40
C THR A 825 -32.85 34.71 30.16
N GLY A 826 -34.15 34.87 29.88
CA GLY A 826 -34.74 36.14 29.45
C GLY A 826 -34.27 36.58 28.05
N LYS A 827 -33.71 35.66 27.26
CA LYS A 827 -33.18 35.88 25.91
C LYS A 827 -33.90 34.97 24.91
N THR A 828 -33.83 35.27 23.62
CA THR A 828 -34.23 34.29 22.60
C THR A 828 -33.28 33.10 22.64
N TRP A 829 -33.73 31.93 22.16
CA TRP A 829 -32.88 30.75 22.08
C TRP A 829 -31.61 31.03 21.26
N ASP A 830 -31.75 31.77 20.16
CA ASP A 830 -30.65 32.23 19.31
C ASP A 830 -29.57 32.99 20.12
N ALA A 831 -30.01 33.96 20.91
CA ALA A 831 -29.11 34.80 21.72
C ALA A 831 -28.48 34.03 22.87
N ALA A 832 -29.22 33.10 23.48
CA ALA A 832 -28.71 32.23 24.55
C ALA A 832 -27.59 31.30 24.03
N LEU A 833 -27.76 30.68 22.87
CA LEU A 833 -26.70 29.85 22.25
C LEU A 833 -25.46 30.66 21.93
N ARG A 834 -25.63 31.86 21.37
CA ARG A 834 -24.52 32.73 21.01
C ARG A 834 -23.66 33.12 22.22
N GLU A 835 -24.31 33.52 23.30
CA GLU A 835 -23.63 33.94 24.53
C GLU A 835 -23.01 32.75 25.27
N ARG A 836 -23.75 31.65 25.41
CA ARG A 836 -23.39 30.56 26.32
C ARG A 836 -22.56 29.45 25.67
N LEU A 837 -22.58 29.33 24.34
CA LEU A 837 -21.82 28.33 23.59
C LEU A 837 -20.96 28.92 22.47
N PHE A 838 -21.52 29.73 21.55
CA PHE A 838 -20.75 30.12 20.36
C PHE A 838 -19.57 31.02 20.73
N THR A 839 -19.80 32.01 21.59
CA THR A 839 -18.76 32.96 22.00
C THR A 839 -17.68 32.29 22.85
N PRO A 840 -18.00 31.48 23.90
CA PRO A 840 -16.99 30.80 24.70
C PRO A 840 -16.16 29.75 23.94
N LEU A 841 -16.75 29.13 22.90
CA LEU A 841 -16.04 28.15 22.07
C LEU A 841 -15.36 28.75 20.85
N GLY A 842 -15.54 30.04 20.58
CA GLY A 842 -14.97 30.72 19.41
C GLY A 842 -15.58 30.27 18.08
N LEU A 843 -16.85 29.87 18.06
CA LEU A 843 -17.55 29.39 16.85
C LEU A 843 -17.91 30.58 15.96
N THR A 844 -17.01 30.91 15.03
CA THR A 844 -17.12 32.12 14.19
C THR A 844 -17.91 31.89 12.90
N HIS A 845 -18.10 30.64 12.50
CA HIS A 845 -18.82 30.24 11.29
C HIS A 845 -20.06 29.41 11.65
N THR A 846 -20.72 29.79 12.74
CA THR A 846 -21.93 29.14 13.25
C THR A 846 -23.05 30.16 13.42
N GLY A 847 -24.24 29.83 12.89
CA GLY A 847 -25.43 30.69 12.92
C GLY A 847 -26.70 29.89 13.22
N THR A 848 -27.73 30.58 13.71
CA THR A 848 -29.06 30.00 13.96
C THR A 848 -30.13 30.57 13.04
N LEU A 849 -29.84 31.68 12.37
CA LEU A 849 -30.77 32.38 11.49
C LEU A 849 -30.35 32.26 10.03
N PRO A 850 -31.29 32.10 9.08
CA PRO A 850 -30.99 32.05 7.66
C PRO A 850 -30.18 33.25 7.13
N GLU A 851 -30.38 34.43 7.71
CA GLU A 851 -29.70 35.65 7.28
C GLU A 851 -28.22 35.65 7.70
N GLU A 852 -27.86 34.88 8.72
CA GLU A 852 -26.47 34.73 9.18
C GLU A 852 -25.68 33.82 8.25
N ALA A 853 -26.32 32.82 7.65
CA ALA A 853 -25.69 31.95 6.66
C ALA A 853 -25.25 32.72 5.40
N LEU A 854 -25.91 33.85 5.07
CA LEU A 854 -25.54 34.71 3.93
C LEU A 854 -24.17 35.38 4.10
N LEU A 855 -23.62 35.40 5.31
CA LEU A 855 -22.28 35.92 5.56
C LEU A 855 -21.17 34.98 5.05
N PHE A 856 -21.54 33.76 4.66
CA PHE A 856 -20.62 32.68 4.30
C PHE A 856 -21.02 31.98 3.00
N GLY A 857 -20.17 31.06 2.54
CA GLY A 857 -20.54 30.11 1.49
C GLY A 857 -21.55 29.09 2.02
N ALA A 858 -22.84 29.40 1.96
CA ALA A 858 -23.89 28.52 2.47
C ALA A 858 -24.30 27.43 1.47
N ALA A 859 -24.31 26.19 1.92
CA ALA A 859 -24.77 25.05 1.12
C ALA A 859 -26.28 25.12 0.87
N MET A 860 -26.67 24.89 -0.39
CA MET A 860 -28.04 24.65 -0.80
C MET A 860 -28.28 23.14 -0.81
N GLY A 861 -29.36 22.67 -0.19
CA GLY A 861 -29.71 21.25 -0.23
C GLY A 861 -30.09 20.80 -1.64
N HIS A 862 -29.84 19.53 -1.97
CA HIS A 862 -30.25 18.93 -3.24
C HIS A 862 -31.11 17.69 -3.02
N VAL A 863 -32.15 17.55 -3.84
CA VAL A 863 -33.08 16.42 -3.86
C VAL A 863 -33.05 15.74 -5.23
N ALA A 864 -33.30 14.44 -5.27
CA ALA A 864 -33.37 13.64 -6.51
C ALA A 864 -34.62 12.75 -6.48
N ALA A 865 -35.20 12.50 -7.66
CA ALA A 865 -36.26 11.50 -7.84
C ALA A 865 -35.63 10.20 -8.36
N GLY A 866 -35.60 9.15 -7.53
CA GLY A 866 -34.98 7.88 -7.89
C GLY A 866 -33.49 8.05 -8.24
N ASP A 867 -33.13 7.62 -9.46
CA ASP A 867 -31.75 7.67 -9.97
C ASP A 867 -31.40 8.94 -10.75
N ASP A 868 -32.23 9.98 -10.69
CA ASP A 868 -31.93 11.25 -11.37
C ASP A 868 -30.78 12.02 -10.71
N GLU A 869 -30.18 12.94 -11.46
CA GLU A 869 -29.16 13.87 -10.96
C GLU A 869 -29.74 14.80 -9.88
N PRO A 870 -29.11 14.91 -8.69
CA PRO A 870 -29.59 15.80 -7.63
C PRO A 870 -29.73 17.25 -8.10
N GLN A 871 -30.88 17.85 -7.84
CA GLN A 871 -31.23 19.23 -8.17
C GLN A 871 -31.41 20.05 -6.88
N PRO A 872 -31.16 21.38 -6.90
CA PRO A 872 -31.41 22.22 -5.73
C PRO A 872 -32.82 22.06 -5.18
N ALA A 873 -32.95 21.95 -3.86
CA ALA A 873 -34.20 21.81 -3.16
C ALA A 873 -35.12 23.02 -3.38
N PRO A 874 -36.45 22.87 -3.30
CA PRO A 874 -37.39 23.96 -3.54
C PRO A 874 -37.39 25.03 -2.42
N VAL A 875 -36.90 24.67 -1.24
CA VAL A 875 -36.76 25.55 -0.07
C VAL A 875 -35.41 25.28 0.61
N TRP A 876 -34.83 26.30 1.24
CA TRP A 876 -33.52 26.17 1.88
C TRP A 876 -33.59 25.52 3.26
N GLY A 877 -34.55 25.89 4.11
CA GLY A 877 -34.63 25.42 5.50
C GLY A 877 -36.06 25.34 6.03
N LEU A 878 -36.20 24.76 7.23
CA LEU A 878 -37.48 24.65 7.95
C LEU A 878 -37.87 25.99 8.61
N PRO A 879 -39.12 26.14 9.09
CA PRO A 879 -39.58 27.37 9.77
C PRO A 879 -38.73 27.72 11.00
N ARG A 880 -38.53 29.01 11.29
CA ARG A 880 -37.69 29.51 12.41
C ARG A 880 -38.05 28.89 13.76
N SER A 881 -39.32 28.58 14.00
CA SER A 881 -39.80 27.90 15.21
C SER A 881 -39.13 26.55 15.46
N ALA A 882 -38.64 25.87 14.42
CA ALA A 882 -37.89 24.61 14.53
C ALA A 882 -36.42 24.81 14.94
N GLY A 883 -35.98 26.06 15.18
CA GLY A 883 -34.62 26.44 15.55
C GLY A 883 -33.97 25.50 16.55
N PRO A 884 -34.52 25.36 17.77
CA PRO A 884 -33.96 24.51 18.82
C PRO A 884 -33.80 23.02 18.47
N ALA A 885 -34.49 22.57 17.43
CA ALA A 885 -34.46 21.18 16.99
C ALA A 885 -33.58 20.92 15.76
N GLY A 886 -33.20 21.93 14.96
CA GLY A 886 -32.53 21.61 13.69
C GLY A 886 -32.03 22.71 12.76
N LEU A 887 -31.93 23.99 13.16
CA LEU A 887 -31.59 25.07 12.20
C LEU A 887 -30.18 25.66 12.34
N ILE A 888 -29.28 25.06 13.12
CA ILE A 888 -27.90 25.55 13.15
C ILE A 888 -27.24 25.30 11.79
N THR A 889 -26.54 26.31 11.29
CA THR A 889 -25.54 26.16 10.22
C THR A 889 -24.14 26.26 10.81
N ALA A 890 -23.22 25.41 10.38
CA ALA A 890 -21.84 25.41 10.86
C ALA A 890 -20.85 24.87 9.80
N THR A 891 -19.56 25.15 9.99
CA THR A 891 -18.45 24.46 9.31
C THR A 891 -18.08 23.15 10.04
N PRO A 892 -17.33 22.24 9.40
CA PRO A 892 -16.77 21.07 10.11
C PRO A 892 -15.91 21.48 11.31
N ALA A 893 -15.14 22.56 11.20
CA ALA A 893 -14.28 23.07 12.27
C ALA A 893 -15.08 23.45 13.52
N ASP A 894 -16.18 24.19 13.37
CA ASP A 894 -17.01 24.60 14.49
C ASP A 894 -17.75 23.40 15.13
N VAL A 895 -18.17 22.41 14.33
CA VAL A 895 -18.75 21.17 14.85
C VAL A 895 -17.73 20.38 15.66
N LEU A 896 -16.48 20.29 15.21
CA LEU A 896 -15.40 19.63 15.96
C LEU A 896 -14.97 20.42 17.20
N ALA A 897 -15.04 21.76 17.17
CA ALA A 897 -14.80 22.58 18.36
C ALA A 897 -15.85 22.31 19.46
N PHE A 898 -17.11 22.10 19.07
CA PHE A 898 -18.13 21.63 20.01
C PHE A 898 -17.88 20.18 20.46
N ALA A 899 -17.49 19.27 19.57
CA ALA A 899 -17.15 17.89 19.96
C ALA A 899 -15.99 17.86 20.97
N ARG A 900 -14.99 18.73 20.76
CA ARG A 900 -13.84 18.94 21.66
C ARG A 900 -14.26 19.36 23.07
N LEU A 901 -15.30 20.18 23.22
CA LEU A 901 -15.86 20.54 24.53
C LEU A 901 -16.25 19.30 25.32
N HIS A 902 -17.04 18.39 24.72
CA HIS A 902 -17.51 17.17 25.37
C HIS A 902 -16.38 16.17 25.64
N LEU A 903 -15.47 16.02 24.68
CA LEU A 903 -14.29 15.18 24.84
C LEU A 903 -13.35 15.67 25.95
N ARG A 904 -13.28 16.98 26.21
CA ARG A 904 -12.51 17.57 27.33
C ARG A 904 -13.32 17.72 28.62
N GLY A 905 -14.43 17.00 28.77
CA GLY A 905 -15.25 17.05 29.98
C GLY A 905 -15.83 18.43 30.29
N GLY A 906 -16.16 19.21 29.25
CA GLY A 906 -16.80 20.52 29.38
C GLY A 906 -15.85 21.73 29.47
N LEU A 907 -14.58 21.56 29.10
CA LEU A 907 -13.62 22.66 28.96
C LEU A 907 -13.63 23.27 27.54
N GLY A 908 -13.69 24.60 27.49
CA GLY A 908 -13.53 25.39 26.27
C GLY A 908 -12.07 25.45 25.79
N PRO A 909 -11.82 26.13 24.65
CA PRO A 909 -10.50 26.20 24.01
C PRO A 909 -9.43 26.90 24.88
N ASP A 910 -9.82 27.87 25.69
CA ASP A 910 -8.96 28.62 26.63
C ASP A 910 -8.83 27.94 28.01
N GLY A 911 -9.42 26.75 28.18
CA GLY A 911 -9.49 26.04 29.45
C GLY A 911 -10.58 26.57 30.40
N ALA A 912 -11.43 27.51 29.97
CA ALA A 912 -12.58 27.93 30.75
C ALA A 912 -13.62 26.79 30.83
N ARG A 913 -14.28 26.67 31.98
CA ARG A 913 -15.35 25.70 32.18
C ARG A 913 -16.63 26.22 31.53
N VAL A 914 -17.07 25.58 30.46
CA VAL A 914 -18.32 25.90 29.75
C VAL A 914 -19.45 25.00 30.22
N LEU A 915 -19.15 23.74 30.54
CA LEU A 915 -20.09 22.74 31.08
C LEU A 915 -19.38 21.97 32.20
N SER A 916 -20.05 21.61 33.30
CA SER A 916 -19.44 20.78 34.33
C SER A 916 -19.07 19.40 33.78
N GLU A 917 -18.02 18.79 34.31
CA GLU A 917 -17.62 17.43 33.92
C GLU A 917 -18.72 16.41 34.23
N SER A 918 -19.45 16.61 35.34
CA SER A 918 -20.62 15.82 35.70
C SER A 918 -21.75 15.96 34.68
N ALA A 919 -22.04 17.17 34.19
CA ALA A 919 -23.07 17.38 33.19
C ALA A 919 -22.66 16.81 31.82
N ALA A 920 -21.41 17.03 31.39
CA ALA A 920 -20.87 16.44 30.16
C ALA A 920 -20.97 14.90 30.19
N THR A 921 -20.60 14.30 31.32
CA THR A 921 -20.72 12.85 31.54
C THR A 921 -22.18 12.40 31.51
N ALA A 922 -23.06 13.08 32.26
CA ALA A 922 -24.48 12.75 32.32
C ALA A 922 -25.16 12.78 30.94
N MET A 923 -24.74 13.68 30.05
CA MET A 923 -25.27 13.77 28.70
C MET A 923 -25.01 12.51 27.85
N THR A 924 -23.90 11.81 28.10
CA THR A 924 -23.50 10.61 27.33
C THR A 924 -23.95 9.30 28.00
N GLN A 925 -24.44 9.36 29.24
CA GLN A 925 -24.93 8.18 29.98
C GLN A 925 -26.25 7.67 29.42
N TRP A 926 -26.52 6.38 29.63
CA TRP A 926 -27.74 5.73 29.16
C TRP A 926 -28.95 6.32 29.89
N GLN A 927 -29.99 6.69 29.14
CA GLN A 927 -31.24 7.22 29.66
C GLN A 927 -32.46 6.44 29.17
N ALA A 928 -32.45 6.00 27.90
CA ALA A 928 -33.55 5.26 27.30
C ALA A 928 -33.04 4.27 26.25
N ASP A 929 -33.73 3.13 26.12
CA ASP A 929 -33.47 2.15 25.07
C ASP A 929 -34.09 2.57 23.74
N MET A 930 -33.38 2.30 22.64
CA MET A 930 -33.94 2.48 21.30
C MET A 930 -34.66 1.20 20.86
N PRO A 931 -35.97 1.24 20.55
CA PRO A 931 -36.70 0.05 20.09
C PRO A 931 -36.11 -0.56 18.82
N ASP A 932 -35.60 0.28 17.92
CA ASP A 932 -34.89 -0.14 16.72
C ASP A 932 -33.41 0.22 16.79
N LYS A 933 -32.56 -0.81 16.91
CA LYS A 933 -31.11 -0.67 17.07
C LYS A 933 -30.34 -0.56 15.75
N HIS A 934 -31.02 -0.66 14.60
CA HIS A 934 -30.37 -0.70 13.29
C HIS A 934 -30.38 0.65 12.57
N THR A 935 -31.35 1.53 12.85
CA THR A 935 -31.50 2.80 12.11
C THR A 935 -30.56 3.91 12.62
N LEU A 936 -30.34 4.00 13.93
CA LEU A 936 -29.42 4.97 14.52
C LEU A 936 -28.44 4.25 15.47
N GLY A 937 -28.74 4.23 16.77
CA GLY A 937 -27.89 3.67 17.81
C GLY A 937 -28.63 2.68 18.71
N ASP A 938 -27.92 2.11 19.69
CA ASP A 938 -28.49 1.13 20.61
C ASP A 938 -29.33 1.78 21.73
N SER A 939 -29.04 3.03 22.07
CA SER A 939 -29.67 3.75 23.18
C SER A 939 -29.51 5.27 23.07
N TRP A 940 -30.10 5.99 24.01
CA TRP A 940 -30.13 7.46 24.04
C TRP A 940 -29.59 8.02 25.36
N GLY A 941 -28.89 9.15 25.29
CA GLY A 941 -28.43 9.94 26.44
C GLY A 941 -29.24 11.22 26.65
N LEU A 942 -28.71 12.25 27.32
CA LEU A 942 -29.38 13.56 27.33
C LEU A 942 -29.00 14.32 26.06
N GLY A 943 -29.75 14.09 24.99
CA GLY A 943 -29.53 14.67 23.66
C GLY A 943 -28.60 13.88 22.75
N TRP A 944 -27.74 13.00 23.27
CA TRP A 944 -26.81 12.19 22.46
C TRP A 944 -27.41 10.85 22.03
N ILE A 945 -27.12 10.44 20.79
CA ILE A 945 -27.28 9.04 20.36
C ILE A 945 -26.09 8.25 20.89
N ARG A 946 -26.33 7.04 21.39
CA ARG A 946 -25.28 6.12 21.85
C ARG A 946 -25.22 4.90 20.93
N PHE A 947 -23.98 4.48 20.64
CA PHE A 947 -23.67 3.34 19.78
C PHE A 947 -22.69 2.41 20.50
N ASP A 948 -22.67 1.15 20.06
CA ASP A 948 -21.72 0.13 20.46
C ASP A 948 -21.02 -0.38 19.20
N TRP A 949 -19.75 0.00 19.04
CA TRP A 949 -18.95 -0.36 17.88
C TRP A 949 -17.79 -1.23 18.36
N ASP A 950 -17.87 -2.53 18.10
CA ASP A 950 -16.85 -3.50 18.50
C ASP A 950 -16.53 -3.48 20.01
N GLY A 951 -17.53 -3.28 20.85
CA GLY A 951 -17.37 -3.16 22.31
C GLY A 951 -16.93 -1.78 22.79
N HIS A 952 -16.70 -0.83 21.88
CA HIS A 952 -16.40 0.56 22.22
C HIS A 952 -17.67 1.41 22.30
N ARG A 953 -17.74 2.26 23.34
CA ARG A 953 -18.86 3.19 23.51
C ARG A 953 -18.64 4.44 22.66
N VAL A 954 -19.37 4.53 21.56
CA VAL A 954 -19.40 5.71 20.69
C VAL A 954 -20.65 6.52 21.01
N TYR A 955 -20.56 7.85 20.94
CA TYR A 955 -21.74 8.71 20.95
C TYR A 955 -21.69 9.73 19.81
N GLY A 956 -22.83 10.28 19.45
CA GLY A 956 -22.93 11.14 18.29
C GLY A 956 -24.34 11.59 18.00
N HIS A 957 -24.53 12.26 16.87
CA HIS A 957 -25.86 12.63 16.40
C HIS A 957 -25.86 12.77 14.87
N ASP A 958 -27.01 12.49 14.26
CA ASP A 958 -27.25 12.66 12.81
C ASP A 958 -28.23 13.79 12.57
N GLY A 959 -28.02 14.57 11.52
CA GLY A 959 -28.82 15.73 11.20
C GLY A 959 -29.27 15.70 9.75
N ASN A 960 -30.58 15.63 9.52
CA ASN A 960 -31.15 15.80 8.20
C ASN A 960 -32.01 17.05 8.14
N THR A 961 -31.89 17.79 7.04
CA THR A 961 -32.83 18.84 6.63
C THR A 961 -33.22 18.62 5.16
N ILE A 962 -33.80 19.63 4.52
CA ILE A 962 -34.29 19.50 3.15
C ILE A 962 -33.11 19.46 2.18
N GLY A 963 -32.71 18.25 1.80
CA GLY A 963 -31.60 18.00 0.86
C GLY A 963 -30.19 18.20 1.45
N GLN A 964 -30.05 18.27 2.78
CA GLN A 964 -28.74 18.28 3.45
C GLN A 964 -28.70 17.25 4.58
N SER A 965 -27.51 16.70 4.80
CA SER A 965 -27.27 15.69 5.83
C SER A 965 -25.93 15.94 6.52
N ALA A 966 -25.89 15.71 7.82
CA ALA A 966 -24.73 15.89 8.69
C ALA A 966 -24.60 14.71 9.65
N PHE A 967 -23.37 14.30 9.93
CA PHE A 967 -23.06 13.16 10.80
C PHE A 967 -21.94 13.55 11.75
N LEU A 968 -22.10 13.23 13.04
CA LEU A 968 -21.06 13.40 14.05
C LEU A 968 -20.92 12.12 14.86
N ARG A 969 -19.68 11.61 14.98
CA ARG A 969 -19.35 10.50 15.88
C ARG A 969 -18.14 10.86 16.73
N ILE A 970 -18.20 10.46 18.00
CA ILE A 970 -17.20 10.73 19.02
C ILE A 970 -16.89 9.41 19.72
N LEU A 971 -15.62 9.02 19.67
CA LEU A 971 -15.03 7.86 20.34
C LEU A 971 -14.20 8.39 21.52
N PRO A 972 -14.78 8.45 22.74
CA PRO A 972 -14.20 9.16 23.86
C PRO A 972 -12.95 8.52 24.46
N ASP A 973 -12.87 7.19 24.49
CA ASP A 973 -11.75 6.44 25.04
C ASP A 973 -10.45 6.62 24.24
N GLN A 974 -10.56 6.96 22.95
CA GLN A 974 -9.43 7.30 22.08
C GLN A 974 -9.36 8.78 21.69
N GLY A 975 -10.25 9.62 22.21
CA GLY A 975 -10.26 11.06 21.93
C GLY A 975 -10.46 11.43 20.46
N LEU A 976 -11.17 10.59 19.67
CA LEU A 976 -11.40 10.78 18.23
C LEU A 976 -12.81 11.33 17.99
N ALA A 977 -12.93 12.36 17.15
CA ALA A 977 -14.21 12.87 16.66
C ALA A 977 -14.18 13.06 15.14
N VAL A 978 -15.26 12.67 14.46
CA VAL A 978 -15.39 12.74 13.00
C VAL A 978 -16.73 13.38 12.65
N THR A 979 -16.70 14.43 11.83
CA THR A 979 -17.89 15.11 11.31
C THR A 979 -17.89 15.13 9.78
N LEU A 980 -19.05 14.89 9.17
CA LEU A 980 -19.27 14.95 7.73
C LEU A 980 -20.53 15.77 7.45
N LEU A 981 -20.41 16.79 6.62
CA LEU A 981 -21.48 17.68 6.19
C LEU A 981 -21.64 17.58 4.69
N ALA A 982 -22.85 17.36 4.18
CA ALA A 982 -23.09 17.25 2.75
C ALA A 982 -24.47 17.77 2.33
N ASN A 983 -24.61 18.08 1.04
CA ASN A 983 -25.79 18.77 0.51
C ASN A 983 -26.57 17.98 -0.55
N GLY A 984 -26.66 16.65 -0.43
CA GLY A 984 -27.59 15.81 -1.20
C GLY A 984 -26.96 14.55 -1.81
N GLY A 985 -27.64 13.91 -2.76
CA GLY A 985 -27.18 12.65 -3.36
C GLY A 985 -27.21 11.48 -2.36
N GLY A 986 -26.43 10.43 -2.61
CA GLY A 986 -26.32 9.23 -1.76
C GLY A 986 -25.46 9.45 -0.51
N THR A 987 -25.75 10.50 0.27
CA THR A 987 -24.89 10.89 1.40
C THR A 987 -24.84 9.82 2.50
N HIS A 988 -25.92 9.06 2.73
CA HIS A 988 -25.89 8.02 3.77
C HIS A 988 -24.90 6.89 3.43
N ASP A 989 -24.89 6.43 2.17
CA ASP A 989 -23.91 5.43 1.69
C ASP A 989 -22.47 5.98 1.76
N LEU A 990 -22.27 7.26 1.42
CA LEU A 990 -21.00 7.96 1.59
C LEU A 990 -20.54 7.93 3.06
N TYR A 991 -21.43 8.25 3.99
CA TYR A 991 -21.18 8.23 5.43
C TYR A 991 -20.78 6.83 5.93
N GLU A 992 -21.56 5.80 5.62
CA GLU A 992 -21.32 4.44 6.12
C GLU A 992 -19.98 3.88 5.65
N GLU A 993 -19.61 4.07 4.38
CA GLU A 993 -18.34 3.61 3.83
C GLU A 993 -17.16 4.41 4.41
N LEU A 994 -17.29 5.75 4.43
CA LEU A 994 -16.20 6.61 4.90
C LEU A 994 -15.92 6.45 6.39
N TYR A 995 -16.96 6.37 7.24
CA TYR A 995 -16.76 6.22 8.69
C TYR A 995 -16.23 4.83 9.03
N ARG A 996 -16.66 3.78 8.31
CA ARG A 996 -16.10 2.44 8.48
C ARG A 996 -14.59 2.42 8.20
N GLU A 997 -14.14 3.12 7.16
CA GLU A 997 -12.71 3.26 6.85
C GLU A 997 -11.98 4.07 7.93
N ILE A 998 -12.48 5.28 8.26
CA ILE A 998 -11.83 6.18 9.22
C ILE A 998 -11.64 5.51 10.58
N PHE A 999 -12.68 4.91 11.16
CA PHE A 999 -12.59 4.33 12.50
C PHE A 999 -11.79 3.02 12.52
N ALA A 1000 -11.82 2.23 11.45
CA ALA A 1000 -10.96 1.05 11.34
C ALA A 1000 -9.48 1.45 11.23
N GLU A 1001 -9.16 2.45 10.40
CA GLU A 1001 -7.78 2.88 10.14
C GLU A 1001 -7.18 3.67 11.32
N LEU A 1002 -7.94 4.64 11.86
CA LEU A 1002 -7.41 5.57 12.86
C LEU A 1002 -7.52 5.10 14.30
N ALA A 1003 -8.39 4.12 14.58
CA ALA A 1003 -8.72 3.69 15.93
C ALA A 1003 -8.79 2.16 16.09
N GLY A 1004 -8.68 1.39 15.00
CA GLY A 1004 -8.87 -0.07 15.05
C GLY A 1004 -10.28 -0.51 15.45
N VAL A 1005 -11.28 0.37 15.32
CA VAL A 1005 -12.66 0.11 15.76
C VAL A 1005 -13.54 -0.24 14.56
N ALA A 1006 -14.16 -1.42 14.59
CA ALA A 1006 -15.07 -1.85 13.54
C ALA A 1006 -16.49 -1.28 13.75
N MET A 1007 -16.97 -0.48 12.78
CA MET A 1007 -18.37 -0.08 12.71
C MET A 1007 -19.27 -1.29 12.38
N PRO A 1008 -20.45 -1.47 13.03
CA PRO A 1008 -21.39 -2.55 12.70
C PRO A 1008 -21.73 -2.61 11.20
N GLN A 1009 -21.96 -3.82 10.70
CA GLN A 1009 -22.37 -4.01 9.29
C GLN A 1009 -23.77 -3.44 9.05
N PRO A 1010 -24.05 -2.88 7.87
CA PRO A 1010 -25.39 -2.42 7.53
C PRO A 1010 -26.38 -3.58 7.61
N LEU A 1011 -27.63 -3.26 7.94
CA LEU A 1011 -28.68 -4.25 7.99
C LEU A 1011 -28.82 -4.95 6.62
N SER A 1012 -28.88 -6.28 6.63
CA SER A 1012 -29.25 -7.07 5.46
C SER A 1012 -30.05 -8.30 5.91
N PRO A 1013 -31.21 -8.56 5.30
CA PRO A 1013 -31.96 -9.78 5.57
C PRO A 1013 -31.18 -11.03 5.13
N ALA A 1014 -31.40 -12.15 5.81
CA ALA A 1014 -30.79 -13.42 5.47
C ALA A 1014 -31.31 -13.94 4.12
N ALA A 1015 -30.51 -14.75 3.43
CA ALA A 1015 -30.91 -15.36 2.16
C ALA A 1015 -32.18 -16.25 2.28
N THR A 1016 -32.43 -16.78 3.47
CA THR A 1016 -33.68 -17.47 3.82
C THR A 1016 -34.24 -16.81 5.09
N PRO A 1017 -35.25 -15.93 4.97
CA PRO A 1017 -35.90 -15.30 6.11
C PRO A 1017 -36.55 -16.33 7.06
N PRO A 1018 -36.62 -16.07 8.37
CA PRO A 1018 -37.34 -16.93 9.30
C PRO A 1018 -38.85 -16.92 9.02
N GLU A 1019 -39.52 -18.05 9.28
CA GLU A 1019 -40.99 -18.09 9.31
C GLU A 1019 -41.50 -17.37 10.57
N VAL A 1020 -42.42 -16.44 10.39
CA VAL A 1020 -43.03 -15.64 11.47
C VAL A 1020 -44.55 -15.63 11.28
N ASP A 1021 -45.31 -15.75 12.38
CA ASP A 1021 -46.76 -15.51 12.34
C ASP A 1021 -47.01 -14.01 12.15
N VAL A 1022 -47.35 -13.63 10.92
CA VAL A 1022 -47.52 -12.22 10.54
C VAL A 1022 -48.91 -11.66 10.88
N SER A 1023 -49.86 -12.51 11.31
CA SER A 1023 -51.25 -12.12 11.50
C SER A 1023 -51.43 -11.01 12.54
N GLU A 1024 -50.53 -10.97 13.53
CA GLU A 1024 -50.61 -10.04 14.65
C GLU A 1024 -50.14 -8.62 14.32
N PHE A 1025 -49.35 -8.46 13.24
CA PHE A 1025 -48.81 -7.19 12.74
C PHE A 1025 -49.74 -6.49 11.74
N LEU A 1026 -50.70 -7.20 11.14
CA LEU A 1026 -51.65 -6.64 10.18
C LEU A 1026 -52.52 -5.56 10.83
N GLY A 1027 -52.75 -4.45 10.12
CA GLY A 1027 -53.60 -3.36 10.60
C GLY A 1027 -53.09 -1.98 10.23
N THR A 1028 -53.70 -0.95 10.82
CA THR A 1028 -53.31 0.44 10.62
C THR A 1028 -52.60 0.95 11.88
N TYR A 1029 -51.45 1.59 11.67
CA TYR A 1029 -50.68 2.30 12.66
C TYR A 1029 -50.67 3.77 12.26
N GLU A 1030 -51.06 4.66 13.17
CA GLU A 1030 -51.30 6.06 12.81
C GLU A 1030 -50.73 7.01 13.86
N ARG A 1031 -50.07 8.06 13.37
CA ARG A 1031 -49.68 9.27 14.10
C ARG A 1031 -50.01 10.49 13.24
N GLU A 1032 -49.83 11.70 13.75
CA GLU A 1032 -50.38 12.91 13.11
C GLU A 1032 -49.83 13.16 11.70
N SER A 1033 -48.55 12.84 11.48
CA SER A 1033 -47.82 13.08 10.22
C SER A 1033 -47.79 11.90 9.25
N VAL A 1034 -48.13 10.67 9.70
CA VAL A 1034 -48.01 9.46 8.89
C VAL A 1034 -49.06 8.42 9.28
N ARG A 1035 -49.77 7.91 8.27
CA ARG A 1035 -50.57 6.69 8.34
C ARG A 1035 -49.81 5.53 7.71
N THR A 1036 -49.60 4.46 8.47
CA THR A 1036 -48.91 3.24 8.04
C THR A 1036 -49.87 2.06 8.05
N GLU A 1037 -50.04 1.40 6.92
CA GLU A 1037 -50.87 0.20 6.78
C GLU A 1037 -49.98 -1.02 6.57
N ILE A 1038 -50.14 -2.04 7.41
CA ILE A 1038 -49.45 -3.33 7.27
C ILE A 1038 -50.42 -4.32 6.65
N LEU A 1039 -50.08 -4.76 5.44
CA LEU A 1039 -50.94 -5.53 4.56
C LEU A 1039 -50.37 -6.92 4.33
N SER A 1040 -51.24 -7.89 4.05
CA SER A 1040 -50.82 -9.19 3.53
C SER A 1040 -50.54 -9.09 2.02
N GLY A 1041 -49.43 -9.66 1.56
CA GLY A 1041 -49.04 -9.78 0.16
C GLY A 1041 -48.63 -11.21 -0.21
N ASP A 1042 -48.38 -11.44 -1.51
CA ASP A 1042 -48.10 -12.78 -2.07
C ASP A 1042 -46.79 -13.40 -1.55
N SER A 1043 -45.85 -12.57 -1.11
CA SER A 1043 -44.51 -12.95 -0.63
C SER A 1043 -44.27 -12.67 0.87
N GLY A 1044 -45.28 -12.20 1.62
CA GLY A 1044 -45.11 -11.78 3.01
C GLY A 1044 -45.93 -10.54 3.37
N LEU A 1045 -45.46 -9.76 4.35
CA LEU A 1045 -46.06 -8.47 4.70
C LEU A 1045 -45.64 -7.38 3.71
N ARG A 1046 -46.52 -6.40 3.50
CA ARG A 1046 -46.22 -5.15 2.82
C ARG A 1046 -46.52 -3.97 3.73
N ILE A 1047 -45.72 -2.93 3.64
CA ILE A 1047 -45.93 -1.67 4.35
C ILE A 1047 -46.34 -0.61 3.34
N ARG A 1048 -47.49 0.04 3.57
CA ARG A 1048 -47.90 1.25 2.86
C ARG A 1048 -47.79 2.42 3.82
N GLN A 1049 -46.98 3.41 3.50
CA GLN A 1049 -46.86 4.64 4.30
C GLN A 1049 -47.45 5.79 3.52
N THR A 1050 -48.32 6.57 4.16
CA THR A 1050 -48.91 7.79 3.61
C THR A 1050 -48.58 8.95 4.54
N VAL A 1051 -47.84 9.93 4.04
CA VAL A 1051 -47.57 11.20 4.73
C VAL A 1051 -48.86 12.00 4.75
N THR A 1052 -49.22 12.51 5.93
CA THR A 1052 -50.45 13.27 6.19
C THR A 1052 -50.12 14.70 6.63
N GLY A 1053 -51.13 15.59 6.58
CA GLY A 1053 -51.00 16.98 7.02
C GLY A 1053 -50.14 17.86 6.08
N PRO A 1054 -49.66 19.02 6.56
CA PRO A 1054 -48.91 20.00 5.76
C PRO A 1054 -47.62 19.46 5.13
N LEU A 1055 -47.02 18.41 5.71
CA LEU A 1055 -45.82 17.75 5.17
C LEU A 1055 -46.08 17.05 3.83
N ALA A 1056 -47.32 16.62 3.56
CA ALA A 1056 -47.68 15.95 2.31
C ALA A 1056 -47.50 16.86 1.09
N GLU A 1057 -47.62 18.19 1.25
CA GLU A 1057 -47.40 19.17 0.17
C GLU A 1057 -45.91 19.38 -0.15
N LEU A 1058 -45.01 18.95 0.74
CA LEU A 1058 -43.56 19.14 0.63
C LEU A 1058 -42.83 17.92 0.09
N VAL A 1059 -43.51 16.78 -0.05
CA VAL A 1059 -42.93 15.53 -0.56
C VAL A 1059 -43.48 15.20 -1.95
N PRO A 1060 -42.62 14.81 -2.91
CA PRO A 1060 -43.05 14.55 -4.29
C PRO A 1060 -43.96 13.31 -4.42
N GLU A 1061 -43.76 12.32 -3.56
CA GLU A 1061 -44.57 11.09 -3.48
C GLU A 1061 -45.09 10.89 -2.06
N PRO A 1062 -46.35 11.27 -1.75
CA PRO A 1062 -46.87 11.22 -0.38
C PRO A 1062 -47.24 9.81 0.08
N THR A 1063 -47.31 8.83 -0.83
CA THR A 1063 -47.59 7.43 -0.51
C THR A 1063 -46.55 6.51 -1.12
N THR A 1064 -45.94 5.66 -0.29
CA THR A 1064 -44.99 4.61 -0.70
C THR A 1064 -45.48 3.23 -0.28
N GLU A 1065 -45.10 2.21 -1.05
CA GLU A 1065 -45.35 0.80 -0.75
C GLU A 1065 -44.07 -0.02 -0.95
N ASP A 1066 -43.69 -0.78 0.09
CA ASP A 1066 -42.51 -1.64 0.09
C ASP A 1066 -42.81 -3.00 0.72
N ASP A 1067 -42.03 -4.02 0.35
CA ASP A 1067 -42.10 -5.35 0.94
C ASP A 1067 -41.38 -5.40 2.29
N LEU A 1068 -41.95 -6.11 3.27
CA LEU A 1068 -41.35 -6.36 4.58
C LEU A 1068 -40.81 -7.79 4.66
N ILE A 1069 -39.49 -7.90 4.85
CA ILE A 1069 -38.78 -9.18 4.95
C ILE A 1069 -38.47 -9.47 6.42
N PRO A 1070 -38.90 -10.61 6.98
CA PRO A 1070 -38.61 -10.95 8.37
C PRO A 1070 -37.09 -11.02 8.65
N ILE A 1071 -36.66 -10.43 9.77
CA ILE A 1071 -35.31 -10.56 10.32
C ILE A 1071 -35.35 -11.36 11.63
N SER A 1072 -36.37 -11.08 12.47
CA SER A 1072 -36.62 -11.78 13.73
C SER A 1072 -38.13 -11.88 13.97
N ALA A 1073 -38.55 -12.41 15.13
CA ALA A 1073 -39.97 -12.57 15.46
C ALA A 1073 -40.77 -11.25 15.41
N THR A 1074 -40.12 -10.11 15.62
CA THR A 1074 -40.78 -8.79 15.67
C THR A 1074 -40.10 -7.71 14.83
N GLN A 1075 -39.05 -8.04 14.08
CA GLN A 1075 -38.31 -7.08 13.26
C GLN A 1075 -38.31 -7.50 11.78
N PHE A 1076 -38.48 -6.51 10.91
CA PHE A 1076 -38.56 -6.67 9.47
C PHE A 1076 -37.65 -5.66 8.77
N ALA A 1077 -37.04 -6.09 7.66
CA ALA A 1077 -36.28 -5.24 6.76
C ALA A 1077 -37.18 -4.78 5.61
N LEU A 1078 -37.07 -3.51 5.20
CA LEU A 1078 -37.55 -3.04 3.91
C LEU A 1078 -36.42 -2.33 3.18
N ARG A 1079 -36.48 -2.29 1.86
CA ARG A 1079 -35.54 -1.50 1.05
C ARG A 1079 -36.33 -0.53 0.19
N PRO A 1080 -36.32 0.78 0.53
CA PRO A 1080 -37.02 1.77 -0.27
C PRO A 1080 -36.54 1.76 -1.73
N LYS A 1081 -37.43 2.10 -2.66
CA LYS A 1081 -37.05 2.23 -4.07
C LYS A 1081 -35.97 3.30 -4.25
N GLY A 1082 -34.93 2.97 -5.01
CA GLY A 1082 -33.81 3.87 -5.31
C GLY A 1082 -32.71 3.92 -4.24
N THR A 1083 -32.83 3.18 -3.14
CA THR A 1083 -31.76 3.07 -2.12
C THR A 1083 -31.06 1.72 -2.18
N ARG A 1084 -29.78 1.68 -1.75
CA ARG A 1084 -29.02 0.44 -1.58
C ARG A 1084 -29.17 -0.13 -0.17
N SER A 1085 -29.29 0.73 0.84
CA SER A 1085 -29.41 0.34 2.26
C SER A 1085 -30.80 -0.17 2.62
N TRP A 1086 -30.84 -1.16 3.51
CA TRP A 1086 -32.06 -1.66 4.14
C TRP A 1086 -32.41 -0.81 5.36
N GLN A 1087 -33.72 -0.66 5.61
CA GLN A 1087 -34.28 -0.02 6.79
C GLN A 1087 -34.99 -1.05 7.67
N SER A 1088 -35.01 -0.77 8.97
CA SER A 1088 -35.63 -1.64 9.97
C SER A 1088 -37.03 -1.14 10.35
N VAL A 1089 -37.94 -2.08 10.54
CA VAL A 1089 -39.27 -1.87 11.12
C VAL A 1089 -39.43 -2.82 12.29
N THR A 1090 -39.65 -2.27 13.49
CA THR A 1090 -39.77 -3.05 14.73
C THR A 1090 -41.18 -2.97 15.28
N PHE A 1091 -41.82 -4.11 15.49
CA PHE A 1091 -43.09 -4.22 16.20
C PHE A 1091 -42.86 -4.55 17.66
N TYR A 1092 -43.64 -3.92 18.56
CA TYR A 1092 -43.54 -4.20 19.99
C TYR A 1092 -44.84 -3.86 20.70
N GLN A 1093 -44.95 -4.31 21.95
CA GLN A 1093 -46.09 -4.07 22.81
C GLN A 1093 -45.59 -3.39 24.09
N LEU A 1094 -46.28 -2.33 24.52
CA LEU A 1094 -46.00 -1.70 25.81
C LEU A 1094 -46.47 -2.62 26.95
N PRO A 1095 -45.92 -2.46 28.18
CA PRO A 1095 -46.39 -3.22 29.35
C PRO A 1095 -47.90 -3.08 29.64
N THR A 1096 -48.50 -1.99 29.18
CA THR A 1096 -49.94 -1.67 29.28
C THR A 1096 -50.80 -2.36 28.22
N GLY A 1097 -50.19 -3.01 27.23
CA GLY A 1097 -50.85 -3.89 26.26
C GLY A 1097 -51.07 -3.29 24.87
N GLU A 1098 -50.84 -1.99 24.67
CA GLU A 1098 -50.94 -1.32 23.38
C GLU A 1098 -49.78 -1.73 22.46
N ARG A 1099 -50.08 -1.87 21.17
CA ARG A 1099 -49.12 -2.33 20.14
C ARG A 1099 -48.62 -1.16 19.31
N TYR A 1100 -47.34 -1.21 18.98
CA TYR A 1100 -46.64 -0.15 18.26
C TYR A 1100 -45.82 -0.70 17.10
N LEU A 1101 -45.66 0.15 16.10
CA LEU A 1101 -44.68 0.03 15.03
C LEU A 1101 -43.65 1.16 15.21
N HIS A 1102 -42.38 0.78 15.30
CA HIS A 1102 -41.25 1.70 15.29
C HIS A 1102 -40.60 1.72 13.91
N SER A 1103 -40.66 2.87 13.24
CA SER A 1103 -40.09 3.08 11.90
C SER A 1103 -39.66 4.52 11.76
N GLY A 1104 -38.51 4.78 11.12
CA GLY A 1104 -37.97 6.14 10.99
C GLY A 1104 -37.73 6.82 12.34
N VAL A 1105 -37.32 6.04 13.34
CA VAL A 1105 -37.06 6.50 14.72
C VAL A 1105 -38.30 7.02 15.47
N ARG A 1106 -39.52 6.65 15.01
CA ARG A 1106 -40.79 7.08 15.60
C ARG A 1106 -41.60 5.88 16.06
N ALA A 1107 -42.14 5.95 17.27
CA ALA A 1107 -43.16 5.02 17.75
C ALA A 1107 -44.54 5.43 17.19
N THR A 1108 -45.24 4.48 16.58
CA THR A 1108 -46.56 4.69 15.97
C THR A 1108 -47.55 3.70 16.55
N PRO A 1109 -48.61 4.13 17.27
CA PRO A 1109 -49.57 3.23 17.87
C PRO A 1109 -50.46 2.56 16.82
N LYS A 1110 -50.87 1.31 17.09
CA LYS A 1110 -51.87 0.60 16.28
C LYS A 1110 -53.27 1.13 16.58
N VAL A 1111 -54.02 1.52 15.55
CA VAL A 1111 -55.37 2.11 15.69
C VAL A 1111 -56.51 1.20 15.22
N SER A 1112 -56.24 0.23 14.35
CA SER A 1112 -57.23 -0.75 13.86
C SER A 1112 -56.60 -2.05 13.41
#